data_AF-A0A964LW19-F1
#
_entry.id   AF-A0A964LW19-F1
#
_cell.length_a   1.000
_cell.length_b   1.000
_cell.length_c   1.000
_cell.angle_alpha   90.00
_cell.angle_beta   90.00
_cell.angle_gamma   90.00
#
_symmetry.space_group_name_H-M   'P 1'
#
loop_
_entity.id
_entity.type
_entity.pdbx_description
1 polymer ?
#
loop_
_entity_poly.entity_id
_entity_poly.type
_entity_poly.pdbx_seq_one_letter_code
_entity_poly.pdbx_strand_id
1 'polypeptide(L)'
;MVIPTSIRFLVFLSLAGLAIFQPINFAFADTVKLPSTSVEATDGSKTTASFMFDITSATSVSRLNTQQTLDLKMSLKPDPADIGHKGAIYAIFVKNNTFFLLNADRRFTVWNGGGATLRPFSEQVVLEAEISVNLLSGKLDSAGEYLVFLAYSLEGQFVLDYTKSPFVLTVHAAQQSPLVDAAFSVFATSLESKVIQTRCVACHVTGGLARNSALQFQRTATGSALNNLSMLQSYLGSAGNSANTLLTKATGGNSHPGGPQIIKDSDDYKAMLQVLTLLEQDQKQRSEGIAYSFNAVQPDAPPSGSSLLLAAVQLEPREATLRRATILFQNRAPTVDELARVRQGDDKTLRAAVRELMSGPQFRDFIVRATNDRLLTEGTENQPINDHFVNYAVLRNLAYDVQFNEGDDAWNQKYRSRITDAASRASGELIAHVIINERPYSEILTAEYMMMNPLLNQVLGGTAVFPATAGGSDFLPSKITQFYPAKEITGSPKHPIAGTKVLSRGTPMADYPHAGILTDFAFLARYPTTATNRNRARARWTLYHFLGIDIEKSAQRPTNEAALSDRNNPTLSNPACSVCHAVLDPVAGAFQNWSEHQIYRVNGDDSLDGFYKFPPNGARSLYQQGDRWYRDMRAPGLFEKPLTNRDYTLRELASRIVEEPGFNTAAVLFWWPAIFGSKPVELPAVASDQGFAEKNTAYLAQQSAIDEFATVLKSRRNAKDLLVEMVMSPWYSAQTSTNYAFQAIHLEADLGSEQLLTPDQIASKTLNLTGVLWRSNETPDGMLYSYYKNIKVLLGGIDSRGVTERATLLTPSMTSILQTHAIESSCPIVVKDFGLPAAKRRLFTKVSENLTPLPAAHQTTVEVTSSSPTNWQEHKVTAQIPAKGANIRISFLNPFCDWNGTTCTDQRYLLIDAVTLRHNPSGTTLRLEANAPGTSIIGKKLDCFLDGSNASFFSDCALNIFLNLDDAYELDIIAHMSARQSTTKPERAQAFIEVLSAADIITANTANALLIKSQIVDLFQKLHGSSYALNSKQVQQTYALFSVALIAAQQSGKTQIDNCQTWIDGKFFSDLLTPNQLSLARSPDPKGGNFYAINFNYVNPLLANYTLDRSGAKRAWMAVVTYMLGHYDYIYE
;
A
#
# COMPACT_ATOMS: atom_id res chain seq x y z
N MET A 1 7.87 87.40 77.14
CA MET A 1 9.29 87.69 76.84
C MET A 1 9.53 87.23 75.41
N VAL A 2 9.73 88.09 74.40
CA VAL A 2 10.61 89.28 74.23
C VAL A 2 12.04 88.89 73.80
N ILE A 3 12.21 88.72 72.48
CA ILE A 3 13.12 89.45 71.53
C ILE A 3 14.58 89.66 71.98
N PRO A 4 15.62 89.46 71.11
CA PRO A 4 15.65 89.53 69.61
C PRO A 4 16.19 88.21 68.94
N THR A 5 16.52 88.03 67.64
CA THR A 5 16.15 88.49 66.25
C THR A 5 16.89 87.54 65.24
N SER A 6 16.76 87.53 63.89
CA SER A 6 15.62 87.63 62.94
C SER A 6 16.08 87.36 61.48
N ILE A 7 15.21 86.79 60.61
CA ILE A 7 15.18 86.96 59.11
C ILE A 7 16.31 86.29 58.24
N ARG A 8 16.10 85.75 57.01
CA ARG A 8 14.98 85.03 56.29
C ARG A 8 15.38 84.64 54.82
N PHE A 9 14.93 83.48 54.29
CA PHE A 9 14.78 83.09 52.84
C PHE A 9 16.06 83.05 51.92
N LEU A 10 16.09 82.57 50.64
CA LEU A 10 15.05 82.15 49.65
C LEU A 10 15.52 81.07 48.60
N VAL A 11 14.61 80.13 48.26
CA VAL A 11 14.44 79.13 47.14
C VAL A 11 15.43 79.05 45.93
N PHE A 12 15.87 77.83 45.51
CA PHE A 12 15.56 77.17 44.19
C PHE A 12 16.11 75.73 43.98
N LEU A 13 15.51 75.04 42.98
CA LEU A 13 15.64 73.66 42.43
C LEU A 13 16.79 72.71 42.88
N SER A 14 16.43 71.43 43.02
CA SER A 14 17.31 70.33 43.47
C SER A 14 18.02 69.59 42.34
N LEU A 15 19.34 69.42 42.49
CA LEU A 15 20.14 68.45 41.72
C LEU A 15 21.10 67.77 42.70
N ALA A 16 20.89 66.47 42.96
CA ALA A 16 21.74 65.67 43.85
C ALA A 16 21.65 64.19 43.45
N GLY A 17 22.79 63.57 43.14
CA GLY A 17 22.87 62.13 42.95
C GLY A 17 23.06 61.43 44.29
N LEU A 18 22.28 60.39 44.55
CA LEU A 18 22.58 59.38 45.57
C LEU A 18 22.88 58.06 44.86
N ALA A 19 23.97 57.40 45.26
CA ALA A 19 24.23 56.02 44.83
C ALA A 19 23.23 55.09 45.53
N ILE A 20 22.32 54.49 44.76
CA ILE A 20 21.38 53.49 45.27
C ILE A 20 22.10 52.15 45.33
N PHE A 21 22.23 51.59 46.54
CA PHE A 21 22.60 50.20 46.74
C PHE A 21 21.59 49.30 46.00
N GLN A 22 22.06 48.50 45.04
CA GLN A 22 21.26 47.35 44.61
C GLN A 22 21.28 46.30 45.74
N PRO A 23 20.12 45.73 46.12
CA PRO A 23 20.11 44.57 46.99
C PRO A 23 20.68 43.38 46.21
N ILE A 24 21.83 42.85 46.67
CA ILE A 24 22.30 41.55 46.20
C ILE A 24 21.35 40.51 46.78
N ASN A 25 20.38 40.08 45.97
CA ASN A 25 19.59 38.89 46.27
C ASN A 25 20.50 37.66 46.20
N PHE A 26 21.11 37.31 47.34
CA PHE A 26 21.65 35.98 47.55
C PHE A 26 20.49 34.99 47.53
N ALA A 27 20.26 34.38 46.36
CA ALA A 27 19.43 33.20 46.23
C ALA A 27 20.14 32.05 46.96
N PHE A 28 19.80 31.84 48.23
CA PHE A 28 20.24 30.68 48.98
C PHE A 28 19.66 29.43 48.31
N ALA A 29 20.53 28.45 47.99
CA ALA A 29 20.10 27.22 47.35
C ALA A 29 19.23 26.40 48.31
N ASP A 30 17.95 26.26 47.95
CA ASP A 30 16.95 25.53 48.73
C ASP A 30 17.25 24.03 48.65
N THR A 31 17.19 23.33 49.79
CA THR A 31 17.62 21.93 49.89
C THR A 31 16.71 21.12 50.81
N VAL A 32 16.17 20.02 50.30
CA VAL A 32 15.37 19.05 51.05
C VAL A 32 16.11 17.72 51.12
N LYS A 33 16.18 17.16 52.33
CA LYS A 33 16.62 15.77 52.57
C LYS A 33 15.38 14.88 52.65
N LEU A 34 15.35 13.80 51.89
CA LEU A 34 14.29 12.79 51.99
C LEU A 34 14.59 11.81 53.13
N PRO A 35 13.57 11.32 53.86
CA PRO A 35 13.76 10.35 54.93
C PRO A 35 14.29 9.02 54.40
N SER A 36 15.14 8.35 55.18
CA SER A 36 15.71 7.06 54.83
C SER A 36 14.64 5.98 54.66
N THR A 37 14.68 5.28 53.53
CA THR A 37 13.83 4.13 53.21
C THR A 37 14.40 2.83 53.78
N SER A 38 13.58 1.78 53.88
CA SER A 38 14.03 0.46 54.32
C SER A 38 14.93 -0.23 53.28
N VAL A 39 15.92 -0.98 53.74
CA VAL A 39 16.90 -1.70 52.92
C VAL A 39 16.74 -3.21 53.14
N GLU A 40 16.91 -4.00 52.08
CA GLU A 40 16.94 -5.46 52.13
C GLU A 40 18.08 -6.02 51.26
N ALA A 41 18.64 -7.16 51.66
CA ALA A 41 19.63 -7.89 50.87
C ALA A 41 18.96 -8.85 49.88
N THR A 42 19.46 -8.96 48.65
CA THR A 42 18.87 -9.85 47.62
C THR A 42 18.96 -11.34 47.93
N ASP A 43 19.80 -11.76 48.88
CA ASP A 43 19.89 -13.15 49.36
C ASP A 43 19.00 -13.43 50.59
N GLY A 44 18.35 -12.41 51.14
CA GLY A 44 17.53 -12.49 52.36
C GLY A 44 18.33 -12.41 53.67
N SER A 45 19.62 -12.05 53.62
CA SER A 45 20.41 -11.75 54.82
C SER A 45 19.93 -10.47 55.52
N LYS A 46 20.42 -10.24 56.76
CA LYS A 46 20.07 -9.06 57.56
C LYS A 46 21.13 -7.98 57.40
N THR A 47 20.76 -6.91 56.71
CA THR A 47 21.55 -5.68 56.61
C THR A 47 21.17 -4.65 57.68
N THR A 48 22.13 -3.80 58.08
CA THR A 48 21.91 -2.54 58.82
C THR A 48 22.25 -1.29 58.01
N ALA A 49 22.58 -1.47 56.72
CA ALA A 49 22.87 -0.38 55.80
C ALA A 49 21.68 0.57 55.60
N SER A 50 21.97 1.82 55.24
CA SER A 50 20.95 2.83 55.01
C SER A 50 21.33 3.84 53.92
N PHE A 51 20.31 4.29 53.19
CA PHE A 51 20.41 5.29 52.14
C PHE A 51 19.67 6.57 52.52
N MET A 52 20.23 7.72 52.16
CA MET A 52 19.58 9.04 52.15
C MET A 52 19.66 9.66 50.76
N PHE A 53 18.71 10.55 50.44
CA PHE A 53 18.64 11.25 49.16
C PHE A 53 18.34 12.74 49.39
N ASP A 54 19.21 13.60 48.90
CA ASP A 54 19.14 15.06 49.04
C ASP A 54 18.87 15.71 47.68
N ILE A 55 17.98 16.70 47.66
CA ILE A 55 17.63 17.48 46.46
C ILE A 55 17.94 18.96 46.73
N THR A 56 18.77 19.58 45.89
CA THR A 56 19.09 21.02 45.95
C THR A 56 18.66 21.74 44.67
N SER A 57 18.12 22.96 44.79
CA SER A 57 17.73 23.83 43.68
C SER A 57 18.11 25.28 43.96
N ALA A 58 18.58 26.00 42.93
CA ALA A 58 18.95 27.42 43.03
C ALA A 58 17.74 28.39 43.15
N THR A 59 16.52 27.88 43.34
CA THR A 59 15.28 28.69 43.39
C THR A 59 14.38 28.25 44.56
N SER A 60 13.66 27.14 44.41
CA SER A 60 13.06 26.41 45.52
C SER A 60 12.81 24.95 45.14
N VAL A 61 12.87 24.05 46.12
CA VAL A 61 12.51 22.63 45.98
C VAL A 61 11.05 22.34 46.34
N SER A 62 10.31 23.34 46.84
CA SER A 62 8.88 23.23 47.19
C SER A 62 7.96 22.87 46.01
N ARG A 63 8.35 23.19 44.77
CA ARG A 63 7.67 22.76 43.55
C ARG A 63 8.62 22.65 42.35
N LEU A 64 9.18 21.46 42.16
CA LEU A 64 10.11 21.17 41.07
C LEU A 64 9.41 21.24 39.69
N ASN A 65 10.12 21.73 38.66
CA ASN A 65 9.65 21.78 37.27
C ASN A 65 10.76 21.58 36.22
N THR A 66 10.37 21.28 34.97
CA THR A 66 11.27 20.90 33.86
C THR A 66 12.25 21.97 33.37
N GLN A 67 12.20 23.21 33.87
CA GLN A 67 13.18 24.26 33.55
C GLN A 67 14.13 24.60 34.71
N GLN A 68 14.00 23.95 35.88
CA GLN A 68 14.94 24.13 36.99
C GLN A 68 16.14 23.19 36.88
N THR A 69 17.33 23.73 37.11
CA THR A 69 18.54 22.95 37.40
C THR A 69 18.46 22.38 38.81
N LEU A 70 18.59 21.06 38.93
CA LEU A 70 18.54 20.30 40.18
C LEU A 70 19.88 19.59 40.40
N ASP A 71 20.37 19.61 41.64
CA ASP A 71 21.40 18.69 42.11
C ASP A 71 20.74 17.57 42.94
N LEU A 72 20.95 16.32 42.54
CA LEU A 72 20.44 15.13 43.23
C LEU A 72 21.62 14.35 43.82
N LYS A 73 21.71 14.26 45.14
CA LYS A 73 22.79 13.56 45.85
C LYS A 73 22.23 12.39 46.63
N MET A 74 23.00 11.31 46.75
CA MET A 74 22.72 10.24 47.70
C MET A 74 23.82 10.15 48.75
N SER A 75 23.48 9.59 49.90
CA SER A 75 24.46 9.16 50.89
C SER A 75 24.18 7.73 51.33
N LEU A 76 25.24 6.94 51.52
CA LEU A 76 25.21 5.54 51.92
C LEU A 76 25.96 5.37 53.24
N LYS A 77 25.34 4.65 54.17
CA LYS A 77 26.01 4.01 55.30
C LYS A 77 25.97 2.51 55.05
N PRO A 78 27.08 1.87 54.66
CA PRO A 78 27.13 0.44 54.42
C PRO A 78 27.12 -0.32 55.76
N ASP A 79 26.99 -1.64 55.73
CA ASP A 79 27.09 -2.44 56.94
C ASP A 79 28.48 -2.34 57.59
N PRO A 80 28.59 -2.39 58.94
CA PRO A 80 29.88 -2.21 59.63
C PRO A 80 30.97 -3.23 59.28
N ALA A 81 30.61 -4.37 58.69
CA ALA A 81 31.55 -5.38 58.21
C ALA A 81 32.17 -5.02 56.84
N ASP A 82 31.48 -4.21 56.03
CA ASP A 82 31.88 -3.85 54.67
C ASP A 82 32.86 -2.67 54.66
N ILE A 83 32.89 -1.88 55.73
CA ILE A 83 33.76 -0.70 55.87
C ILE A 83 35.23 -1.07 55.65
N GLY A 84 35.91 -0.34 54.78
CA GLY A 84 37.29 -0.58 54.35
C GLY A 84 37.44 -1.52 53.15
N HIS A 85 36.39 -2.24 52.76
CA HIS A 85 36.36 -3.00 51.51
C HIS A 85 35.96 -2.10 50.32
N LYS A 86 36.07 -2.64 49.10
CA LYS A 86 35.56 -2.00 47.90
C LYS A 86 34.16 -2.49 47.57
N GLY A 87 33.32 -1.59 47.07
CA GLY A 87 31.99 -1.90 46.57
C GLY A 87 31.65 -1.21 45.25
N ALA A 88 30.47 -1.55 44.75
CA ALA A 88 29.84 -0.93 43.59
C ALA A 88 28.46 -0.36 44.00
N ILE A 89 28.09 0.81 43.48
CA ILE A 89 26.84 1.52 43.80
C ILE A 89 25.98 1.65 42.54
N TYR A 90 24.69 1.35 42.70
CA TYR A 90 23.69 1.27 41.64
C TYR A 90 22.60 2.32 41.90
N ALA A 91 22.09 2.94 40.83
CA ALA A 91 20.98 3.87 40.88
C ALA A 91 20.04 3.63 39.69
N ILE A 92 18.78 3.33 40.00
CA ILE A 92 17.72 3.04 39.02
C ILE A 92 16.62 4.09 39.19
N PHE A 93 16.25 4.73 38.10
CA PHE A 93 15.13 5.67 38.05
C PHE A 93 13.99 5.00 37.28
N VAL A 94 12.77 5.08 37.79
CA VAL A 94 11.56 4.58 37.11
C VAL A 94 10.65 5.75 36.80
N LYS A 95 10.26 5.89 35.54
CA LYS A 95 9.36 6.92 35.03
C LYS A 95 8.40 6.30 34.03
N ASN A 96 7.11 6.60 34.10
CA ASN A 96 6.09 6.06 33.20
C ASN A 96 6.17 4.53 33.02
N ASN A 97 6.36 3.80 34.13
CA ASN A 97 6.53 2.34 34.18
C ASN A 97 7.73 1.78 33.37
N THR A 98 8.70 2.64 33.02
CA THR A 98 9.97 2.27 32.35
C THR A 98 11.13 2.46 33.32
N PHE A 99 12.04 1.47 33.39
CA PHE A 99 13.22 1.52 34.24
C PHE A 99 14.43 2.07 33.47
N PHE A 100 15.23 2.91 34.12
CA PHE A 100 16.42 3.54 33.57
C PHE A 100 17.59 3.34 34.54
N LEU A 101 18.70 2.78 34.08
CA LEU A 101 19.96 2.75 34.81
C LEU A 101 20.70 4.08 34.62
N LEU A 102 21.21 4.64 35.72
CA LEU A 102 22.25 5.66 35.66
C LEU A 102 23.59 4.96 35.42
N ASN A 103 24.32 5.37 34.38
CA ASN A 103 25.63 4.82 34.04
C ASN A 103 26.77 5.68 34.62
N ALA A 104 28.01 5.20 34.54
CA ALA A 104 29.19 5.91 35.05
C ALA A 104 29.47 7.26 34.34
N ASP A 105 29.02 7.43 33.08
CA ASP A 105 29.04 8.70 32.33
C ASP A 105 27.91 9.67 32.74
N ARG A 106 27.08 9.26 33.71
CA ARG A 106 25.90 9.94 34.25
C ARG A 106 24.73 10.08 33.27
N ARG A 107 24.68 9.25 32.22
CA ARG A 107 23.53 9.15 31.31
C ARG A 107 22.61 7.98 31.68
N PHE A 108 21.36 8.11 31.26
CA PHE A 108 20.34 7.09 31.43
C PHE A 108 20.28 6.13 30.24
N THR A 109 20.18 4.84 30.53
CA THR A 109 19.86 3.80 29.55
C THR A 109 18.68 2.98 30.03
N VAL A 110 17.73 2.67 29.13
CA VAL A 110 16.59 1.81 29.45
C VAL A 110 17.07 0.44 29.91
N TRP A 111 16.55 -0.02 31.05
CA TRP A 111 16.86 -1.33 31.63
C TRP A 111 15.63 -2.22 31.59
N ASN A 112 15.83 -3.50 31.26
CA ASN A 112 14.78 -4.50 31.11
C ASN A 112 14.45 -5.27 32.40
N GLY A 113 14.91 -4.78 33.57
CA GLY A 113 14.73 -5.46 34.86
C GLY A 113 15.61 -6.71 35.07
N GLY A 114 16.48 -7.05 34.12
CA GLY A 114 17.33 -8.24 34.20
C GLY A 114 18.57 -8.05 35.07
N GLY A 115 18.84 -8.97 36.00
CA GLY A 115 20.06 -8.94 36.82
C GLY A 115 21.34 -8.95 35.98
N ALA A 116 21.41 -9.78 34.93
CA ALA A 116 22.59 -9.86 34.04
C ALA A 116 22.89 -8.57 33.26
N THR A 117 21.90 -7.69 33.08
CA THR A 117 22.02 -6.38 32.42
C THR A 117 22.14 -5.22 33.42
N LEU A 118 22.05 -5.48 34.73
CA LEU A 118 22.28 -4.49 35.77
C LEU A 118 23.74 -4.01 35.73
N ARG A 119 23.95 -2.69 35.78
CA ARG A 119 25.29 -2.07 35.84
C ARG A 119 25.32 -1.00 36.93
N PRO A 120 26.41 -0.87 37.70
CA PRO A 120 26.57 0.20 38.67
C PRO A 120 26.88 1.53 37.98
N PHE A 121 26.56 2.64 38.65
CA PHE A 121 26.98 3.97 38.21
C PHE A 121 28.36 4.35 38.77
N SER A 122 28.83 3.63 39.79
CA SER A 122 30.16 3.81 40.39
C SER A 122 30.70 2.48 40.89
N GLU A 123 31.89 2.10 40.44
CA GLU A 123 32.62 0.89 40.87
C GLU A 123 33.85 1.28 41.68
N GLN A 124 34.48 0.29 42.33
CA GLN A 124 35.76 0.44 43.06
C GLN A 124 35.68 1.45 44.23
N VAL A 125 34.49 1.76 44.73
CA VAL A 125 34.28 2.72 45.82
C VAL A 125 34.75 2.09 47.11
N VAL A 126 35.75 2.69 47.77
CA VAL A 126 36.14 2.27 49.13
C VAL A 126 35.01 2.64 50.07
N LEU A 127 34.51 1.65 50.81
CA LEU A 127 33.35 1.82 51.67
C LEU A 127 33.76 2.47 52.99
N GLU A 128 33.40 3.74 53.17
CA GLU A 128 33.60 4.49 54.41
C GLU A 128 32.34 4.45 55.29
N ALA A 129 32.44 4.91 56.54
CA ALA A 129 31.33 4.89 57.50
C ALA A 129 30.12 5.76 57.09
N GLU A 130 30.33 6.77 56.24
CA GLU A 130 29.29 7.50 55.52
C GLU A 130 29.87 8.06 54.22
N ILE A 131 29.32 7.65 53.08
CA ILE A 131 29.77 8.04 51.74
C ILE A 131 28.69 8.94 51.14
N SER A 132 29.05 10.08 50.53
CA SER A 132 28.11 10.95 49.82
C SER A 132 28.51 11.13 48.36
N VAL A 133 27.58 10.88 47.45
CA VAL A 133 27.84 10.86 46.00
C VAL A 133 26.78 11.70 45.28
N ASN A 134 27.24 12.66 44.47
CA ASN A 134 26.33 13.35 43.54
C ASN A 134 25.89 12.37 42.45
N LEU A 135 24.59 12.24 42.20
CA LEU A 135 24.02 11.39 41.16
C LEU A 135 23.85 12.16 39.85
N LEU A 136 23.27 13.36 39.92
CA LEU A 136 22.81 14.15 38.78
C LEU A 136 22.90 15.65 39.08
N SER A 137 23.28 16.45 38.09
CA SER A 137 23.32 17.92 38.16
C SER A 137 22.84 18.53 36.84
N GLY A 138 21.63 19.09 36.83
CA GLY A 138 20.99 19.66 35.63
C GLY A 138 19.46 19.58 35.61
N LYS A 139 18.85 19.77 34.43
CA LYS A 139 17.40 19.81 34.20
C LYS A 139 16.84 18.43 33.88
N LEU A 140 15.59 18.16 34.26
CA LEU A 140 14.84 16.96 33.87
C LEU A 140 13.87 17.28 32.74
N ASP A 141 13.95 16.55 31.63
CA ASP A 141 13.28 16.93 30.36
C ASP A 141 11.74 16.93 30.40
N SER A 142 11.15 16.17 31.31
CA SER A 142 9.74 15.79 31.26
C SER A 142 9.07 15.81 32.63
N ALA A 143 7.82 16.27 32.66
CA ALA A 143 7.00 16.28 33.87
C ALA A 143 6.61 14.85 34.32
N GLY A 144 6.04 14.73 35.52
CA GLY A 144 5.58 13.48 36.12
C GLY A 144 6.37 13.08 37.36
N GLU A 145 6.10 11.88 37.84
CA GLU A 145 6.77 11.27 38.97
C GLU A 145 7.96 10.42 38.51
N TYR A 146 9.03 10.48 39.30
CA TYR A 146 10.23 9.66 39.17
C TYR A 146 10.44 8.88 40.48
N LEU A 147 10.58 7.57 40.40
CA LEU A 147 10.87 6.69 41.54
C LEU A 147 12.34 6.30 41.49
N VAL A 148 13.11 6.62 42.52
CA VAL A 148 14.56 6.35 42.58
C VAL A 148 14.85 5.22 43.55
N PHE A 149 15.42 4.14 43.05
CA PHE A 149 15.94 3.02 43.82
C PHE A 149 17.48 3.08 43.83
N LEU A 150 18.07 2.79 44.99
CA LEU A 150 19.52 2.74 45.19
C LEU A 150 19.92 1.36 45.72
N ALA A 151 21.12 0.90 45.38
CA ALA A 151 21.70 -0.32 45.95
C ALA A 151 23.23 -0.25 46.01
N TYR A 152 23.86 -1.09 46.83
CA TYR A 152 25.29 -1.36 46.77
C TYR A 152 25.60 -2.86 46.89
N SER A 153 26.81 -3.26 46.55
CA SER A 153 27.36 -4.60 46.80
C SER A 153 28.89 -4.54 47.01
N LEU A 154 29.47 -5.57 47.61
CA LEU A 154 30.92 -5.76 47.67
C LEU A 154 31.51 -6.17 46.30
N GLU A 155 32.76 -5.78 46.04
CA GLU A 155 33.46 -6.10 44.79
C GLU A 155 33.47 -7.62 44.50
N GLY A 156 33.02 -7.99 43.30
CA GLY A 156 32.95 -9.38 42.85
C GLY A 156 31.75 -10.18 43.39
N GLN A 157 30.88 -9.58 44.22
CA GLN A 157 29.67 -10.21 44.72
C GLN A 157 28.42 -9.68 44.00
N PHE A 158 27.39 -10.51 43.89
CA PHE A 158 26.09 -10.15 43.32
C PHE A 158 24.95 -10.21 44.36
N VAL A 159 25.31 -10.15 45.65
CA VAL A 159 24.36 -9.83 46.72
C VAL A 159 24.30 -8.30 46.80
N LEU A 160 23.10 -7.74 46.64
CA LEU A 160 22.86 -6.30 46.65
C LEU A 160 22.03 -5.94 47.89
N ASP A 161 22.47 -4.93 48.63
CA ASP A 161 21.67 -4.25 49.64
C ASP A 161 20.98 -3.05 49.00
N TYR A 162 19.65 -3.14 48.85
CA TYR A 162 18.86 -2.24 48.02
C TYR A 162 17.69 -1.61 48.79
N THR A 163 17.31 -0.40 48.37
CA THR A 163 16.13 0.31 48.89
C THR A 163 14.84 -0.42 48.51
N LYS A 164 14.13 -1.01 49.47
CA LYS A 164 12.88 -1.76 49.26
C LYS A 164 11.76 -0.89 48.68
N SER A 165 11.67 0.35 49.16
CA SER A 165 10.74 1.37 48.65
C SER A 165 11.53 2.54 48.06
N PRO A 166 11.12 3.12 46.92
CA PRO A 166 11.87 4.17 46.24
C PRO A 166 11.76 5.52 46.94
N PHE A 167 12.74 6.39 46.70
CA PHE A 167 12.58 7.84 46.89
C PHE A 167 11.69 8.41 45.77
N VAL A 168 10.71 9.24 46.12
CA VAL A 168 9.73 9.79 45.16
C VAL A 168 10.08 11.25 44.83
N LEU A 169 10.16 11.57 43.54
CA LEU A 169 10.54 12.88 43.01
C LEU A 169 9.49 13.35 41.99
N THR A 170 8.67 14.35 42.35
CA THR A 170 7.57 14.86 41.50
C THR A 170 7.98 16.15 40.79
N VAL A 171 7.93 16.16 39.45
CA VAL A 171 8.35 17.30 38.60
C VAL A 171 7.17 17.78 37.75
N HIS A 172 6.95 19.09 37.72
CA HIS A 172 5.88 19.73 36.95
C HIS A 172 6.34 20.19 35.57
N ALA A 173 5.41 20.33 34.62
CA ALA A 173 5.68 21.06 33.40
C ALA A 173 5.93 22.55 33.74
N ALA A 174 6.97 23.14 33.14
CA ALA A 174 7.17 24.59 33.20
C ALA A 174 6.03 25.32 32.46
N GLN A 175 5.67 26.52 32.93
CA GLN A 175 4.74 27.39 32.20
C GLN A 175 5.40 27.96 30.94
N GLN A 176 4.55 28.41 30.01
CA GLN A 176 4.96 29.04 28.76
C GLN A 176 5.84 30.26 29.02
N SER A 177 6.84 30.48 28.15
CA SER A 177 7.86 31.50 28.33
C SER A 177 7.26 32.91 28.11
N PRO A 178 7.37 33.84 29.07
CA PRO A 178 6.87 35.21 28.90
C PRO A 178 7.52 35.97 27.73
N LEU A 179 8.72 35.55 27.29
CA LEU A 179 9.37 36.09 26.10
C LEU A 179 8.68 35.63 24.80
N VAL A 180 8.16 34.40 24.74
CA VAL A 180 7.38 33.90 23.61
C VAL A 180 6.02 34.57 23.56
N ASP A 181 5.37 34.80 24.71
CA ASP A 181 4.09 35.50 24.77
C ASP A 181 4.21 36.96 24.33
N ALA A 182 5.31 37.64 24.72
CA ALA A 182 5.66 38.96 24.22
C ALA A 182 5.96 38.95 22.71
N ALA A 183 6.70 37.96 22.21
CA ALA A 183 7.01 37.81 20.78
C ALA A 183 5.73 37.58 19.95
N PHE A 184 4.84 36.71 20.42
CA PHE A 184 3.55 36.43 19.79
C PHE A 184 2.65 37.66 19.75
N SER A 185 2.59 38.43 20.84
CA SER A 185 1.81 39.67 20.90
C SER A 185 2.24 40.67 19.82
N VAL A 186 3.55 40.91 19.66
CA VAL A 186 4.08 41.80 18.60
C VAL A 186 3.87 41.20 17.21
N PHE A 187 4.12 39.90 17.04
CA PHE A 187 3.99 39.21 15.75
C PHE A 187 2.56 39.22 15.23
N ALA A 188 1.58 38.82 16.04
CA ALA A 188 0.18 38.71 15.64
C ALA A 188 -0.46 40.08 15.36
N THR A 189 -0.07 41.13 16.10
CA THR A 189 -0.61 42.50 15.90
C THR A 189 0.05 43.26 14.75
N SER A 190 1.34 43.02 14.48
CA SER A 190 2.15 43.90 13.63
C SER A 190 2.75 43.25 12.40
N LEU A 191 2.94 41.92 12.36
CA LEU A 191 3.67 41.24 11.29
C LEU A 191 2.82 40.25 10.49
N GLU A 192 2.00 39.43 11.15
CA GLU A 192 1.26 38.33 10.51
C GLU A 192 0.46 38.82 9.30
N SER A 193 -0.50 39.72 9.50
CA SER A 193 -1.34 40.23 8.41
C SER A 193 -0.57 41.15 7.45
N LYS A 194 0.21 42.10 7.98
CA LYS A 194 0.83 43.21 7.23
C LYS A 194 2.04 42.81 6.39
N VAL A 195 2.77 41.78 6.82
CA VAL A 195 4.08 41.39 6.24
C VAL A 195 4.08 39.93 5.81
N ILE A 196 3.71 39.00 6.70
CA ILE A 196 3.79 37.57 6.39
C ILE A 196 2.74 37.16 5.37
N GLN A 197 1.46 37.40 5.66
CA GLN A 197 0.34 37.06 4.77
C GLN A 197 0.28 37.94 3.51
N THR A 198 0.70 39.20 3.61
CA THR A 198 0.67 40.14 2.48
C THR A 198 1.86 40.00 1.52
N ARG A 199 3.04 39.55 2.01
CA ARG A 199 4.29 39.55 1.22
C ARG A 199 5.02 38.20 1.27
N CYS A 200 5.47 37.76 2.44
CA CYS A 200 6.38 36.61 2.54
C CYS A 200 5.74 35.29 2.05
N VAL A 201 4.49 35.00 2.43
CA VAL A 201 3.77 33.75 2.07
C VAL A 201 3.43 33.65 0.57
N ALA A 202 3.66 34.71 -0.22
CA ALA A 202 3.56 34.62 -1.68
C ALA A 202 4.66 33.73 -2.29
N CYS A 203 5.81 33.63 -1.63
CA CYS A 203 6.94 32.79 -2.06
C CYS A 203 7.28 31.69 -1.04
N HIS A 204 7.29 32.03 0.25
CA HIS A 204 7.64 31.15 1.36
C HIS A 204 6.41 30.39 1.86
N VAL A 205 6.01 29.38 1.11
CA VAL A 205 4.87 28.49 1.36
C VAL A 205 5.10 27.16 0.63
N THR A 206 4.51 26.08 1.12
CA THR A 206 4.57 24.75 0.48
C THR A 206 4.12 24.81 -0.98
N GLY A 207 4.97 24.31 -1.90
CA GLY A 207 4.76 24.41 -3.35
C GLY A 207 5.08 25.78 -3.97
N GLY A 208 5.41 26.79 -3.17
CA GLY A 208 5.76 28.14 -3.61
C GLY A 208 7.17 28.29 -4.21
N LEU A 209 7.49 29.51 -4.64
CA LEU A 209 8.79 29.85 -5.23
C LEU A 209 9.97 29.53 -4.31
N ALA A 210 9.84 29.78 -3.00
CA ALA A 210 10.87 29.56 -1.98
C ALA A 210 10.69 28.25 -1.20
N ARG A 211 10.03 27.24 -1.79
CA ARG A 211 9.84 25.88 -1.21
C ARG A 211 11.15 25.19 -0.75
N ASN A 212 12.29 25.53 -1.34
CA ASN A 212 13.62 25.00 -0.99
C ASN A 212 14.29 25.77 0.17
N SER A 213 13.57 26.58 0.93
CA SER A 213 14.11 27.38 2.04
C SER A 213 13.57 26.93 3.40
N ALA A 214 14.34 27.15 4.46
CA ALA A 214 13.96 26.85 5.85
C ALA A 214 12.88 27.80 6.43
N LEU A 215 12.09 28.46 5.58
CA LEU A 215 10.95 29.31 5.94
C LEU A 215 9.77 28.95 5.03
N GLN A 216 8.81 28.20 5.57
CA GLN A 216 7.54 27.86 4.92
C GLN A 216 6.39 28.38 5.78
N PHE A 217 5.88 29.56 5.45
CA PHE A 217 4.76 30.16 6.18
C PHE A 217 3.44 29.52 5.75
N GLN A 218 2.52 29.41 6.70
CA GLN A 218 1.14 29.01 6.49
C GLN A 218 0.30 30.21 6.05
N ARG A 219 -0.67 29.99 5.16
CA ARG A 219 -1.67 30.99 4.77
C ARG A 219 -2.69 31.23 5.89
N THR A 220 -3.37 32.39 5.85
CA THR A 220 -4.34 32.84 6.86
C THR A 220 -5.38 31.76 7.18
N ALA A 221 -5.36 31.29 8.42
CA ALA A 221 -6.30 30.32 8.98
C ALA A 221 -6.31 30.44 10.52
N THR A 222 -7.19 29.69 11.19
CA THR A 222 -7.18 29.61 12.66
C THR A 222 -5.79 29.15 13.16
N GLY A 223 -5.16 29.98 14.00
CA GLY A 223 -3.81 29.72 14.52
C GLY A 223 -2.64 30.11 13.60
N SER A 224 -2.86 30.65 12.39
CA SER A 224 -1.75 30.96 11.45
C SER A 224 -0.67 31.87 12.05
N ALA A 225 -1.07 32.86 12.85
CA ALA A 225 -0.15 33.73 13.59
C ALA A 225 0.80 32.98 14.53
N LEU A 226 0.36 31.89 15.15
CA LEU A 226 1.18 31.09 16.07
C LEU A 226 2.11 30.17 15.29
N ASN A 227 1.59 29.56 14.21
CA ASN A 227 2.37 28.67 13.35
C ASN A 227 3.47 29.42 12.60
N ASN A 228 3.19 30.65 12.14
CA ASN A 228 4.19 31.48 11.46
C ASN A 228 5.24 32.06 12.43
N LEU A 229 4.90 32.32 13.70
CA LEU A 229 5.89 32.61 14.74
C LEU A 229 6.77 31.37 15.01
N SER A 230 6.17 30.19 15.14
CA SER A 230 6.88 28.93 15.33
C SER A 230 7.82 28.60 14.16
N MET A 231 7.45 28.98 12.94
CA MET A 231 8.32 28.89 11.76
C MET A 231 9.54 29.82 11.86
N LEU A 232 9.39 31.04 12.37
CA LEU A 232 10.54 31.92 12.66
C LEU A 232 11.44 31.34 13.76
N GLN A 233 10.84 30.79 14.83
CA GLN A 233 11.58 30.16 15.93
C GLN A 233 12.35 28.92 15.45
N SER A 234 11.75 28.10 14.60
CA SER A 234 12.37 26.91 13.99
C SER A 234 13.49 27.28 13.02
N TYR A 235 13.33 28.37 12.27
CA TYR A 235 14.38 28.95 11.43
C TYR A 235 15.60 29.37 12.24
N LEU A 236 15.41 30.05 13.39
CA LEU A 236 16.47 30.46 14.32
C LEU A 236 17.12 29.28 15.07
N GLY A 237 16.38 28.18 15.28
CA GLY A 237 16.91 26.93 15.82
C GLY A 237 17.82 26.16 14.85
N SER A 238 17.81 26.49 13.55
CA SER A 238 18.53 25.75 12.51
C SER A 238 19.96 26.29 12.31
N ALA A 239 20.94 25.38 12.22
CA ALA A 239 22.35 25.74 12.09
C ALA A 239 22.64 26.63 10.86
N GLY A 240 23.35 27.75 11.08
CA GLY A 240 23.70 28.72 10.04
C GLY A 240 22.69 29.85 9.80
N ASN A 241 21.52 29.82 10.47
CA ASN A 241 20.54 30.90 10.45
C ASN A 241 20.68 31.84 11.66
N SER A 242 20.14 33.06 11.55
CA SER A 242 20.03 34.05 12.63
C SER A 242 18.98 35.12 12.27
N ALA A 243 18.62 35.98 13.22
CA ALA A 243 17.80 37.17 12.96
C ALA A 243 18.42 38.05 11.85
N ASN A 244 19.75 38.18 11.86
CA ASN A 244 20.50 38.98 10.89
C ASN A 244 20.42 38.42 9.46
N THR A 245 20.50 37.10 9.28
CA THR A 245 20.40 36.48 7.94
C THR A 245 18.99 36.62 7.36
N LEU A 246 17.95 36.55 8.21
CA LEU A 246 16.56 36.78 7.81
C LEU A 246 16.33 38.25 7.41
N LEU A 247 16.67 39.20 8.28
CA LEU A 247 16.48 40.63 8.03
C LEU A 247 17.27 41.13 6.80
N THR A 248 18.48 40.61 6.58
CA THR A 248 19.27 40.91 5.37
C THR A 248 18.57 40.42 4.11
N LYS A 249 17.96 39.21 4.12
CA LYS A 249 17.20 38.70 2.97
C LYS A 249 15.86 39.43 2.77
N ALA A 250 15.13 39.72 3.84
CA ALA A 250 13.85 40.43 3.79
C ALA A 250 14.00 41.87 3.25
N THR A 251 15.16 42.50 3.44
CA THR A 251 15.51 43.81 2.87
C THR A 251 16.10 43.75 1.46
N GLY A 252 16.06 42.58 0.80
CA GLY A 252 16.51 42.38 -0.59
C GLY A 252 18.01 42.06 -0.75
N GLY A 253 18.76 42.00 0.36
CA GLY A 253 20.14 41.55 0.38
C GLY A 253 20.28 40.05 0.09
N ASN A 254 21.52 39.61 -0.17
CA ASN A 254 21.84 38.21 -0.54
C ASN A 254 21.03 37.68 -1.74
N SER A 255 20.68 38.57 -2.69
CA SER A 255 19.92 38.28 -3.90
C SER A 255 18.62 37.50 -3.65
N HIS A 256 17.76 37.98 -2.74
CA HIS A 256 16.44 37.37 -2.52
C HIS A 256 15.58 37.48 -3.80
N PRO A 257 15.11 36.38 -4.42
CA PRO A 257 14.42 36.43 -5.72
C PRO A 257 13.08 37.16 -5.73
N GLY A 258 12.45 37.37 -4.56
CA GLY A 258 11.25 38.20 -4.45
C GLY A 258 11.54 39.71 -4.45
N GLY A 259 12.81 40.11 -4.34
CA GLY A 259 13.20 41.50 -4.07
C GLY A 259 12.96 41.92 -2.61
N PRO A 260 13.15 43.21 -2.27
CA PRO A 260 12.95 43.72 -0.91
C PRO A 260 11.47 43.62 -0.47
N GLN A 261 11.18 42.75 0.49
CA GLN A 261 9.84 42.58 1.08
C GLN A 261 9.59 43.57 2.23
N ILE A 262 10.65 44.02 2.90
CA ILE A 262 10.62 44.95 4.03
C ILE A 262 11.65 46.06 3.74
N ILE A 263 11.28 47.32 3.94
CA ILE A 263 12.23 48.44 3.85
C ILE A 263 13.01 48.50 5.17
N LYS A 264 14.34 48.61 5.09
CA LYS A 264 15.20 48.70 6.28
C LYS A 264 14.77 49.89 7.16
N ASP A 265 14.83 49.71 8.49
CA ASP A 265 14.53 50.73 9.50
C ASP A 265 13.07 51.25 9.52
N SER A 266 12.18 50.67 8.69
CA SER A 266 10.71 50.84 8.75
C SER A 266 10.08 50.20 9.99
N ASP A 267 8.80 50.46 10.26
CA ASP A 267 8.13 49.88 11.43
C ASP A 267 7.88 48.36 11.28
N ASP A 268 7.64 47.88 10.05
CA ASP A 268 7.68 46.45 9.71
C ASP A 268 9.03 45.81 10.10
N TYR A 269 10.14 46.51 9.81
CA TYR A 269 11.50 46.06 10.13
C TYR A 269 11.77 46.05 11.63
N LYS A 270 11.36 47.12 12.35
CA LYS A 270 11.51 47.22 13.81
C LYS A 270 10.72 46.12 14.54
N ALA A 271 9.47 45.88 14.13
CA ALA A 271 8.64 44.82 14.70
C ALA A 271 9.24 43.42 14.42
N MET A 272 9.75 43.17 13.21
CA MET A 272 10.42 41.91 12.86
C MET A 272 11.69 41.70 13.70
N LEU A 273 12.53 42.73 13.83
CA LEU A 273 13.72 42.70 14.69
C LEU A 273 13.36 42.45 16.16
N GLN A 274 12.31 43.07 16.69
CA GLN A 274 11.85 42.86 18.06
C GLN A 274 11.41 41.41 18.32
N VAL A 275 10.60 40.84 17.42
CA VAL A 275 10.14 39.44 17.54
C VAL A 275 11.32 38.47 17.48
N LEU A 276 12.21 38.63 16.50
CA LEU A 276 13.39 37.75 16.36
C LEU A 276 14.34 37.87 17.56
N THR A 277 14.50 39.08 18.12
CA THR A 277 15.32 39.29 19.33
C THR A 277 14.75 38.58 20.56
N LEU A 278 13.42 38.61 20.74
CA LEU A 278 12.76 37.90 21.84
C LEU A 278 12.88 36.38 21.70
N LEU A 279 12.75 35.85 20.48
CA LEU A 279 12.96 34.43 20.18
C LEU A 279 14.42 33.99 20.40
N GLU A 280 15.41 34.79 19.99
CA GLU A 280 16.84 34.49 20.25
C GLU A 280 17.21 34.57 21.74
N GLN A 281 16.53 35.41 22.53
CA GLN A 281 16.70 35.46 24.00
C GLN A 281 16.08 34.24 24.69
N ASP A 282 14.88 33.85 24.28
CA ASP A 282 14.16 32.66 24.74
C ASP A 282 14.91 31.35 24.38
N GLN A 283 15.50 31.28 23.18
CA GLN A 283 16.38 30.20 22.76
C GLN A 283 17.63 30.08 23.64
N LYS A 284 18.24 31.21 24.04
CA LYS A 284 19.38 31.23 24.98
C LYS A 284 18.98 30.72 26.36
N GLN A 285 17.87 31.19 26.92
CA GLN A 285 17.37 30.76 28.23
C GLN A 285 17.04 29.25 28.29
N ARG A 286 16.54 28.66 27.19
CA ARG A 286 16.36 27.19 27.12
C ARG A 286 17.67 26.40 27.07
N SER A 287 18.75 26.98 26.53
CA SER A 287 20.03 26.28 26.31
C SER A 287 21.02 26.31 27.48
N GLU A 288 20.69 26.95 28.60
CA GLU A 288 21.51 26.90 29.82
C GLU A 288 21.24 25.62 30.64
N GLY A 289 22.30 24.88 30.98
CA GLY A 289 22.27 23.67 31.81
C GLY A 289 22.21 22.35 31.03
N ILE A 290 22.78 21.28 31.60
CA ILE A 290 22.66 19.92 31.04
C ILE A 290 21.22 19.45 31.26
N ALA A 291 20.54 18.98 30.21
CA ALA A 291 19.24 18.34 30.29
C ALA A 291 19.39 16.81 30.23
N TYR A 292 18.87 16.11 31.23
CA TYR A 292 18.83 14.64 31.26
C TYR A 292 17.49 14.19 30.69
N SER A 293 17.55 13.39 29.62
CA SER A 293 16.37 12.90 28.94
C SER A 293 16.01 11.49 29.40
N PHE A 294 14.72 11.24 29.58
CA PHE A 294 14.15 9.95 29.96
C PHE A 294 13.42 9.29 28.78
N ASN A 295 13.98 9.47 27.58
CA ASN A 295 13.54 8.83 26.34
C ASN A 295 14.50 7.71 25.93
N ALA A 296 13.99 6.67 25.28
CA ALA A 296 14.79 5.53 24.86
C ALA A 296 15.68 5.88 23.65
N VAL A 297 16.97 6.14 23.88
CA VAL A 297 17.95 6.50 22.84
C VAL A 297 19.23 5.68 23.01
N GLN A 298 19.76 5.16 21.89
CA GLN A 298 21.12 4.58 21.81
C GLN A 298 22.10 5.69 21.36
N PRO A 299 23.36 5.73 21.85
CA PRO A 299 24.13 6.98 21.87
C PRO A 299 24.55 7.61 20.52
N ASP A 300 24.60 6.84 19.43
CA ASP A 300 25.38 7.18 18.23
C ASP A 300 24.56 7.42 16.94
N ALA A 301 23.32 7.90 17.05
CA ALA A 301 22.47 8.25 15.89
C ALA A 301 22.02 9.73 15.92
N PRO A 302 22.13 10.50 14.81
CA PRO A 302 21.61 11.86 14.76
C PRO A 302 20.07 11.86 14.77
N PRO A 303 19.42 12.81 15.48
CA PRO A 303 17.98 12.79 15.67
C PRO A 303 17.21 13.32 14.45
N SER A 304 16.81 12.43 13.54
CA SER A 304 15.66 12.66 12.67
C SER A 304 14.37 12.18 13.36
N GLY A 305 13.27 12.92 13.23
CA GLY A 305 11.98 12.53 13.83
C GLY A 305 11.41 11.20 13.29
N SER A 306 11.88 10.78 12.12
CA SER A 306 11.58 9.48 11.50
C SER A 306 12.09 8.28 12.32
N SER A 307 13.19 8.39 13.07
CA SER A 307 13.74 7.24 13.80
C SER A 307 12.85 6.79 14.97
N LEU A 308 12.29 7.75 15.73
CA LEU A 308 11.37 7.46 16.84
C LEU A 308 10.03 6.88 16.36
N LEU A 309 9.52 7.37 15.22
CA LEU A 309 8.28 6.85 14.63
C LEU A 309 8.43 5.38 14.22
N LEU A 310 9.56 5.02 13.61
CA LEU A 310 9.77 3.71 13.00
C LEU A 310 10.40 2.69 13.97
N ALA A 311 11.13 3.13 15.00
CA ALA A 311 11.66 2.23 16.05
C ALA A 311 10.58 1.62 16.96
N ALA A 312 9.36 2.18 16.96
CA ALA A 312 8.21 1.67 17.70
C ALA A 312 7.36 0.62 16.93
N VAL A 313 7.84 0.19 15.76
CA VAL A 313 7.09 -0.61 14.78
C VAL A 313 7.73 -1.99 14.61
N GLN A 314 6.92 -3.03 14.76
CA GLN A 314 7.30 -4.38 14.33
C GLN A 314 7.07 -4.50 12.82
N LEU A 315 8.12 -4.89 12.09
CA LEU A 315 8.06 -5.19 10.66
C LEU A 315 7.45 -6.58 10.41
N GLU A 316 6.82 -6.75 9.27
CA GLU A 316 6.32 -8.04 8.79
C GLU A 316 7.47 -9.05 8.52
N PRO A 317 7.20 -10.37 8.52
CA PRO A 317 8.18 -11.37 8.09
C PRO A 317 8.60 -11.18 6.63
N ARG A 318 9.85 -11.51 6.30
CA ARG A 318 10.42 -11.35 4.95
C ARG A 318 9.61 -12.07 3.85
N GLU A 319 8.93 -13.16 4.21
CA GLU A 319 7.98 -13.85 3.32
C GLU A 319 6.75 -13.01 2.95
N ALA A 320 6.24 -12.17 3.86
CA ALA A 320 5.11 -11.30 3.63
C ALA A 320 5.51 -10.13 2.71
N THR A 321 6.63 -9.46 3.00
CA THR A 321 7.20 -8.43 2.11
C THR A 321 7.43 -8.97 0.70
N LEU A 322 8.00 -10.18 0.58
CA LEU A 322 8.17 -10.81 -0.74
C LEU A 322 6.83 -11.12 -1.41
N ARG A 323 5.82 -11.60 -0.66
CA ARG A 323 4.49 -11.90 -1.21
C ARG A 323 3.85 -10.67 -1.81
N ARG A 324 3.78 -9.59 -1.04
CA ARG A 324 3.19 -8.31 -1.45
C ARG A 324 3.94 -7.74 -2.66
N ALA A 325 5.28 -7.74 -2.62
CA ALA A 325 6.11 -7.29 -3.75
C ALA A 325 5.93 -8.16 -5.01
N THR A 326 5.73 -9.48 -4.88
CA THR A 326 5.50 -10.39 -6.01
C THR A 326 4.11 -10.18 -6.62
N ILE A 327 3.08 -9.92 -5.81
CA ILE A 327 1.74 -9.60 -6.32
C ILE A 327 1.72 -8.20 -6.95
N LEU A 328 2.51 -7.26 -6.46
CA LEU A 328 2.66 -5.91 -7.02
C LEU A 328 3.41 -5.89 -8.36
N PHE A 329 4.60 -6.51 -8.42
CA PHE A 329 5.50 -6.46 -9.58
C PHE A 329 5.31 -7.60 -10.58
N GLN A 330 4.84 -8.77 -10.15
CA GLN A 330 4.70 -9.97 -10.98
C GLN A 330 3.26 -10.48 -11.11
N ASN A 331 2.27 -9.80 -10.51
CA ASN A 331 0.84 -10.16 -10.60
C ASN A 331 0.54 -11.64 -10.20
N ARG A 332 1.41 -12.25 -9.39
CA ARG A 332 1.33 -13.65 -8.92
C ARG A 332 1.73 -13.74 -7.45
N ALA A 333 1.38 -14.83 -6.79
CA ALA A 333 2.03 -15.16 -5.51
C ALA A 333 3.46 -15.70 -5.73
N PRO A 334 4.33 -15.63 -4.71
CA PRO A 334 5.60 -16.35 -4.68
C PRO A 334 5.41 -17.86 -4.83
N THR A 335 6.45 -18.51 -5.36
CA THR A 335 6.65 -19.96 -5.29
C THR A 335 7.09 -20.38 -3.89
N VAL A 336 7.00 -21.69 -3.61
CA VAL A 336 7.46 -22.26 -2.32
C VAL A 336 8.96 -22.03 -2.13
N ASP A 337 9.75 -22.14 -3.19
CA ASP A 337 11.21 -21.98 -3.14
C ASP A 337 11.62 -20.51 -2.93
N GLU A 338 10.91 -19.56 -3.56
CA GLU A 338 11.09 -18.13 -3.32
C GLU A 338 10.86 -17.76 -1.84
N LEU A 339 9.80 -18.29 -1.23
CA LEU A 339 9.48 -18.10 0.19
C LEU A 339 10.50 -18.77 1.11
N ALA A 340 10.88 -20.02 0.83
CA ALA A 340 11.87 -20.76 1.61
C ALA A 340 13.24 -20.04 1.60
N ARG A 341 13.65 -19.52 0.45
CA ARG A 341 14.86 -18.73 0.27
C ARG A 341 14.89 -17.47 1.14
N VAL A 342 13.85 -16.63 1.10
CA VAL A 342 13.84 -15.39 1.91
C VAL A 342 13.57 -15.63 3.39
N ARG A 343 12.93 -16.75 3.77
CA ARG A 343 12.82 -17.21 5.18
C ARG A 343 14.19 -17.56 5.77
N GLN A 344 15.01 -18.29 5.01
CA GLN A 344 16.29 -18.82 5.49
C GLN A 344 17.46 -17.84 5.39
N GLY A 345 17.38 -16.85 4.51
CA GLY A 345 18.43 -15.85 4.29
C GLY A 345 18.41 -14.67 5.26
N ASP A 346 18.82 -13.52 4.73
CA ASP A 346 18.90 -12.20 5.40
C ASP A 346 18.21 -11.10 4.56
N ASP A 347 18.32 -9.83 4.98
CA ASP A 347 17.72 -8.70 4.25
C ASP A 347 18.37 -8.46 2.88
N LYS A 348 19.63 -8.88 2.67
CA LYS A 348 20.27 -8.87 1.34
C LYS A 348 19.64 -9.92 0.44
N THR A 349 19.25 -11.07 1.00
CA THR A 349 18.53 -12.15 0.31
C THR A 349 17.12 -11.70 -0.10
N LEU A 350 16.38 -11.01 0.78
CA LEU A 350 15.10 -10.40 0.42
C LEU A 350 15.28 -9.31 -0.66
N ARG A 351 16.24 -8.41 -0.48
CA ARG A 351 16.57 -7.34 -1.45
C ARG A 351 16.93 -7.88 -2.84
N ALA A 352 17.68 -8.97 -2.91
CA ALA A 352 17.98 -9.67 -4.16
C ALA A 352 16.70 -10.25 -4.80
N ALA A 353 15.89 -10.97 -4.02
CA ALA A 353 14.61 -11.51 -4.48
C ALA A 353 13.66 -10.41 -5.01
N VAL A 354 13.54 -9.28 -4.31
CA VAL A 354 12.72 -8.13 -4.75
C VAL A 354 13.26 -7.52 -6.06
N ARG A 355 14.58 -7.51 -6.30
CA ARG A 355 15.16 -7.06 -7.58
C ARG A 355 14.96 -8.06 -8.71
N GLU A 356 14.95 -9.36 -8.46
CA GLU A 356 14.63 -10.39 -9.47
C GLU A 356 13.21 -10.19 -10.05
N LEU A 357 12.25 -9.76 -9.22
CA LEU A 357 10.88 -9.40 -9.64
C LEU A 357 10.81 -8.23 -10.64
N MET A 358 11.88 -7.45 -10.81
CA MET A 358 11.92 -6.26 -11.67
C MET A 358 12.31 -6.58 -13.11
N SER A 359 11.67 -7.61 -13.67
CA SER A 359 11.93 -8.17 -15.00
C SER A 359 10.67 -8.77 -15.64
N GLY A 360 10.70 -9.03 -16.95
CA GLY A 360 9.60 -9.68 -17.67
C GLY A 360 8.36 -8.79 -17.93
N PRO A 361 7.33 -9.34 -18.60
CA PRO A 361 6.17 -8.56 -19.05
C PRO A 361 5.25 -8.10 -17.90
N GLN A 362 5.18 -8.82 -16.79
CA GLN A 362 4.35 -8.45 -15.64
C GLN A 362 4.86 -7.17 -14.96
N PHE A 363 6.18 -7.04 -14.77
CA PHE A 363 6.79 -5.83 -14.22
C PHE A 363 6.67 -4.64 -15.17
N ARG A 364 6.74 -4.88 -16.48
CA ARG A 364 6.41 -3.88 -17.51
C ARG A 364 4.97 -3.39 -17.38
N ASP A 365 3.99 -4.29 -17.23
CA ASP A 365 2.60 -3.89 -17.05
C ASP A 365 2.34 -3.22 -15.69
N PHE A 366 3.09 -3.53 -14.64
CA PHE A 366 3.11 -2.71 -13.41
C PHE A 366 3.56 -1.27 -13.70
N ILE A 367 4.71 -1.07 -14.36
CA ILE A 367 5.23 0.26 -14.71
C ILE A 367 4.24 1.04 -15.58
N VAL A 368 3.66 0.40 -16.60
CA VAL A 368 2.71 1.04 -17.52
C VAL A 368 1.42 1.44 -16.81
N ARG A 369 0.84 0.57 -15.98
CA ARG A 369 -0.35 0.90 -15.18
C ARG A 369 -0.08 2.05 -14.21
N ALA A 370 0.99 1.98 -13.44
CA ALA A 370 1.40 3.04 -12.51
C ALA A 370 1.66 4.38 -13.23
N THR A 371 2.24 4.34 -14.43
CA THR A 371 2.41 5.52 -15.28
C THR A 371 1.07 6.12 -15.69
N ASN A 372 0.10 5.30 -16.11
CA ASN A 372 -1.24 5.79 -16.42
C ASN A 372 -1.99 6.29 -15.18
N ASP A 373 -1.85 5.64 -14.02
CA ASP A 373 -2.47 6.09 -12.77
C ASP A 373 -1.98 7.49 -12.34
N ARG A 374 -0.79 7.90 -12.79
CA ARG A 374 -0.22 9.22 -12.54
C ARG A 374 -0.45 10.22 -13.68
N LEU A 375 -0.24 9.84 -14.93
CA LEU A 375 -0.31 10.71 -16.11
C LEU A 375 -1.67 10.71 -16.83
N LEU A 376 -2.53 9.73 -16.55
CA LEU A 376 -3.89 9.59 -17.06
C LEU A 376 -3.98 9.55 -18.60
N THR A 377 -2.98 8.98 -19.28
CA THR A 377 -2.85 8.98 -20.76
C THR A 377 -3.85 8.06 -21.48
N GLU A 378 -4.50 7.12 -20.81
CA GLU A 378 -5.72 6.44 -21.31
C GLU A 378 -6.91 7.41 -21.43
N GLY A 379 -6.90 8.52 -20.68
CA GLY A 379 -8.05 9.41 -20.47
C GLY A 379 -8.09 10.64 -21.37
N THR A 380 -7.54 10.57 -22.59
CA THR A 380 -7.54 11.72 -23.52
C THR A 380 -8.97 12.08 -23.93
N GLU A 381 -9.28 13.37 -24.03
CA GLU A 381 -10.61 13.83 -24.50
C GLU A 381 -10.74 13.65 -26.02
N ASN A 382 -9.70 14.08 -26.74
CA ASN A 382 -9.49 13.85 -28.17
C ASN A 382 -8.68 12.56 -28.41
N GLN A 383 -8.61 12.10 -29.67
CA GLN A 383 -7.69 11.05 -30.08
C GLN A 383 -6.23 11.55 -29.95
N PRO A 384 -5.27 10.76 -29.42
CA PRO A 384 -3.87 11.18 -29.26
C PRO A 384 -3.22 11.63 -30.58
N ILE A 385 -3.51 10.91 -31.67
CA ILE A 385 -3.01 11.17 -33.02
C ILE A 385 -4.21 11.42 -33.92
N ASN A 386 -4.26 12.60 -34.54
CA ASN A 386 -5.33 12.95 -35.46
C ASN A 386 -4.99 12.51 -36.90
N ASP A 387 -5.76 11.54 -37.40
CA ASP A 387 -5.62 10.89 -38.72
C ASP A 387 -6.10 11.76 -39.90
N HIS A 388 -6.68 12.94 -39.66
CA HIS A 388 -7.13 13.84 -40.72
C HIS A 388 -6.03 14.79 -41.21
N PHE A 389 -4.93 14.95 -40.45
CA PHE A 389 -3.84 15.85 -40.83
C PHE A 389 -2.88 15.21 -41.84
N VAL A 390 -2.51 15.99 -42.84
CA VAL A 390 -1.68 15.54 -43.97
C VAL A 390 -0.20 15.33 -43.63
N ASN A 391 0.27 15.89 -42.50
CA ASN A 391 1.67 15.88 -42.08
C ASN A 391 2.24 14.47 -41.86
N TYR A 392 1.41 13.53 -41.40
CA TYR A 392 1.72 12.10 -41.31
C TYR A 392 1.23 11.39 -42.56
N ALA A 393 1.88 11.65 -43.69
CA ALA A 393 1.35 11.28 -45.02
C ALA A 393 1.07 9.78 -45.21
N VAL A 394 1.77 8.89 -44.49
CA VAL A 394 1.52 7.43 -44.51
C VAL A 394 0.21 7.10 -43.79
N LEU A 395 0.06 7.51 -42.53
CA LEU A 395 -1.19 7.44 -41.77
C LEU A 395 -2.37 8.03 -42.57
N ARG A 396 -2.17 9.23 -43.13
CA ARG A 396 -3.21 9.98 -43.83
C ARG A 396 -3.72 9.27 -45.09
N ASN A 397 -2.82 8.69 -45.88
CA ASN A 397 -3.21 7.96 -47.09
C ASN A 397 -3.83 6.59 -46.75
N LEU A 398 -3.33 5.90 -45.73
CA LEU A 398 -3.96 4.66 -45.24
C LEU A 398 -5.40 4.93 -44.74
N ALA A 399 -5.59 5.99 -43.94
CA ALA A 399 -6.90 6.42 -43.48
C ALA A 399 -7.82 6.74 -44.66
N TYR A 400 -7.39 7.59 -45.61
CA TYR A 400 -8.17 7.90 -46.80
C TYR A 400 -8.56 6.63 -47.59
N ASP A 401 -7.61 5.74 -47.87
CA ASP A 401 -7.87 4.59 -48.73
C ASP A 401 -8.79 3.54 -48.07
N VAL A 402 -8.71 3.34 -46.75
CA VAL A 402 -9.69 2.50 -46.03
C VAL A 402 -11.05 3.19 -45.95
N GLN A 403 -11.11 4.47 -45.56
CA GLN A 403 -12.36 5.23 -45.47
C GLN A 403 -13.08 5.38 -46.82
N PHE A 404 -12.34 5.40 -47.94
CA PHE A 404 -12.90 5.51 -49.29
C PHE A 404 -13.40 4.18 -49.85
N ASN A 405 -12.66 3.09 -49.66
CA ASN A 405 -13.02 1.78 -50.24
C ASN A 405 -13.88 0.91 -49.33
N GLU A 406 -13.79 1.09 -48.01
CA GLU A 406 -14.42 0.21 -47.00
C GLU A 406 -15.32 0.96 -45.99
N GLY A 407 -15.28 2.30 -45.98
CA GLY A 407 -16.03 3.15 -45.05
C GLY A 407 -15.32 3.42 -43.72
N ASP A 408 -15.82 4.40 -42.96
CA ASP A 408 -15.18 4.82 -41.71
C ASP A 408 -15.28 3.76 -40.60
N ASP A 409 -16.35 2.97 -40.53
CA ASP A 409 -16.46 1.86 -39.57
C ASP A 409 -15.34 0.82 -39.73
N ALA A 410 -14.95 0.50 -40.97
CA ALA A 410 -13.82 -0.39 -41.25
C ALA A 410 -12.49 0.22 -40.79
N TRP A 411 -12.28 1.52 -41.01
CA TRP A 411 -11.12 2.25 -40.50
C TRP A 411 -11.10 2.28 -38.96
N ASN A 412 -12.25 2.53 -38.33
CA ASN A 412 -12.41 2.59 -36.88
C ASN A 412 -12.05 1.26 -36.21
N GLN A 413 -12.61 0.16 -36.71
CA GLN A 413 -12.41 -1.19 -36.17
C GLN A 413 -11.01 -1.75 -36.46
N LYS A 414 -10.49 -1.58 -37.70
CA LYS A 414 -9.22 -2.21 -38.11
C LYS A 414 -7.98 -1.44 -37.65
N TYR A 415 -8.09 -0.11 -37.50
CA TYR A 415 -6.93 0.77 -37.28
C TYR A 415 -7.11 1.82 -36.18
N ARG A 416 -8.16 2.65 -36.22
CA ARG A 416 -8.25 3.86 -35.35
C ARG A 416 -8.18 3.52 -33.86
N SER A 417 -8.89 2.49 -33.39
CA SER A 417 -8.77 2.02 -32.00
C SER A 417 -7.33 1.62 -31.71
N ARG A 418 -6.76 0.68 -32.47
CA ARG A 418 -5.42 0.12 -32.23
C ARG A 418 -4.30 1.17 -32.27
N ILE A 419 -4.45 2.24 -33.05
CA ILE A 419 -3.54 3.40 -33.05
C ILE A 419 -3.73 4.25 -31.78
N THR A 420 -4.98 4.49 -31.37
CA THR A 420 -5.32 5.18 -30.12
C THR A 420 -4.78 4.44 -28.90
N ASP A 421 -5.10 3.14 -28.80
CA ASP A 421 -4.66 2.25 -27.72
C ASP A 421 -3.13 2.21 -27.60
N ALA A 422 -2.42 2.15 -28.74
CA ALA A 422 -0.96 2.16 -28.77
C ALA A 422 -0.36 3.51 -28.36
N ALA A 423 -0.95 4.62 -28.80
CA ALA A 423 -0.48 5.97 -28.47
C ALA A 423 -0.75 6.31 -26.99
N SER A 424 -1.94 5.98 -26.46
CA SER A 424 -2.30 6.17 -25.04
C SER A 424 -1.39 5.42 -24.08
N ARG A 425 -0.80 4.30 -24.53
CA ARG A 425 0.14 3.48 -23.77
C ARG A 425 1.62 3.91 -23.92
N ALA A 426 1.98 4.68 -24.95
CA ALA A 426 3.37 4.97 -25.32
C ALA A 426 4.19 5.69 -24.23
N SER A 427 3.58 6.60 -23.46
CA SER A 427 4.21 7.22 -22.28
C SER A 427 4.66 6.17 -21.23
N GLY A 428 3.79 5.20 -20.89
CA GLY A 428 4.11 4.11 -19.97
C GLY A 428 5.18 3.17 -20.50
N GLU A 429 5.18 2.93 -21.81
CA GLU A 429 6.20 2.12 -22.48
C GLU A 429 7.58 2.80 -22.47
N LEU A 430 7.65 4.14 -22.55
CA LEU A 430 8.92 4.86 -22.46
C LEU A 430 9.51 4.74 -21.04
N ILE A 431 8.69 4.92 -20.01
CA ILE A 431 9.12 4.70 -18.63
C ILE A 431 9.54 3.23 -18.43
N ALA A 432 8.77 2.26 -18.95
CA ALA A 432 9.14 0.85 -18.88
C ALA A 432 10.46 0.54 -19.60
N HIS A 433 10.71 1.12 -20.78
CA HIS A 433 11.97 0.96 -21.49
C HIS A 433 13.16 1.50 -20.67
N VAL A 434 13.01 2.69 -20.07
CA VAL A 434 14.05 3.30 -19.24
C VAL A 434 14.33 2.46 -17.99
N ILE A 435 13.30 2.06 -17.24
CA ILE A 435 13.46 1.30 -16.00
C ILE A 435 14.00 -0.11 -16.27
N ILE A 436 13.41 -0.87 -17.20
CA ILE A 436 13.75 -2.28 -17.41
C ILE A 436 15.19 -2.46 -17.91
N ASN A 437 15.64 -1.59 -18.81
CA ASN A 437 17.00 -1.58 -19.36
C ASN A 437 18.00 -0.79 -18.48
N GLU A 438 17.59 -0.39 -17.27
CA GLU A 438 18.44 0.26 -16.25
C GLU A 438 19.14 1.54 -16.74
N ARG A 439 18.45 2.27 -17.63
CA ARG A 439 18.86 3.56 -18.16
C ARG A 439 18.72 4.67 -17.10
N PRO A 440 19.46 5.79 -17.22
CA PRO A 440 19.28 6.95 -16.34
C PRO A 440 17.83 7.45 -16.36
N TYR A 441 17.20 7.60 -15.20
CA TYR A 441 15.77 7.95 -15.12
C TYR A 441 15.40 9.29 -15.80
N SER A 442 16.37 10.20 -15.97
CA SER A 442 16.25 11.42 -16.78
C SER A 442 15.86 11.17 -18.25
N GLU A 443 16.09 9.97 -18.78
CA GLU A 443 15.77 9.60 -20.17
C GLU A 443 14.26 9.63 -20.46
N ILE A 444 13.39 9.53 -19.45
CA ILE A 444 11.92 9.66 -19.66
C ILE A 444 11.49 11.05 -20.21
N LEU A 445 12.33 12.08 -20.01
CA LEU A 445 12.14 13.43 -20.58
C LEU A 445 13.15 13.74 -21.69
N THR A 446 14.37 13.20 -21.60
CA THR A 446 15.47 13.54 -22.52
C THR A 446 15.62 12.60 -23.72
N ALA A 447 14.80 11.54 -23.82
CA ALA A 447 14.74 10.66 -24.99
C ALA A 447 14.38 11.43 -26.27
N GLU A 448 15.26 11.41 -27.26
CA GLU A 448 14.97 11.89 -28.62
C GLU A 448 14.21 10.87 -29.48
N TYR A 449 13.42 10.00 -28.84
CA TYR A 449 12.61 8.96 -29.46
C TYR A 449 11.33 8.80 -28.65
N MET A 450 10.35 8.10 -29.23
CA MET A 450 9.19 7.60 -28.50
C MET A 450 9.05 6.09 -28.67
N MET A 451 8.27 5.45 -27.81
CA MET A 451 8.00 4.02 -27.93
C MET A 451 6.85 3.78 -28.90
N MET A 452 7.06 2.93 -29.89
CA MET A 452 6.05 2.55 -30.88
C MET A 452 5.93 1.04 -30.97
N ASN A 453 4.74 0.54 -31.31
CA ASN A 453 4.53 -0.84 -31.76
C ASN A 453 4.60 -0.94 -33.30
N PRO A 454 4.53 -2.13 -33.93
CA PRO A 454 4.69 -2.28 -35.38
C PRO A 454 3.75 -1.39 -36.20
N LEU A 455 2.48 -1.28 -35.79
CA LEU A 455 1.46 -0.47 -36.47
C LEU A 455 1.78 1.03 -36.35
N LEU A 456 2.05 1.50 -35.13
CA LEU A 456 2.35 2.91 -34.87
C LEU A 456 3.65 3.34 -35.60
N ASN A 457 4.65 2.47 -35.61
CA ASN A 457 5.90 2.64 -36.33
C ASN A 457 5.69 2.71 -37.85
N GLN A 458 4.82 1.85 -38.41
CA GLN A 458 4.48 1.89 -39.83
C GLN A 458 3.80 3.22 -40.22
N VAL A 459 2.74 3.64 -39.51
CA VAL A 459 1.91 4.78 -39.94
C VAL A 459 2.57 6.15 -39.72
N LEU A 460 3.54 6.25 -38.81
CA LEU A 460 4.34 7.46 -38.59
C LEU A 460 5.68 7.47 -39.36
N GLY A 461 6.04 6.38 -40.04
CA GLY A 461 7.36 6.23 -40.68
C GLY A 461 8.50 6.27 -39.65
N GLY A 462 8.41 5.41 -38.65
CA GLY A 462 9.38 5.26 -37.58
C GLY A 462 10.61 4.41 -37.96
N THR A 463 11.69 4.56 -37.20
CA THR A 463 12.98 3.86 -37.42
C THR A 463 13.05 2.43 -36.86
N ALA A 464 12.11 2.00 -36.02
CA ALA A 464 12.23 0.70 -35.36
C ALA A 464 12.02 -0.47 -36.34
N VAL A 465 12.81 -1.52 -36.17
CA VAL A 465 12.72 -2.77 -36.94
C VAL A 465 12.18 -3.87 -36.03
N PHE A 466 11.10 -4.51 -36.45
CA PHE A 466 10.42 -5.56 -35.69
C PHE A 466 10.60 -6.93 -36.36
N PRO A 467 10.67 -8.04 -35.59
CA PRO A 467 10.53 -9.38 -36.15
C PRO A 467 9.12 -9.59 -36.72
N ALA A 468 8.99 -10.49 -37.70
CA ALA A 468 7.70 -10.79 -38.34
C ALA A 468 6.63 -11.37 -37.38
N THR A 469 7.03 -11.79 -36.18
CA THR A 469 6.16 -12.29 -35.10
C THR A 469 5.67 -11.19 -34.14
N ALA A 470 6.08 -9.93 -34.32
CA ALA A 470 5.75 -8.86 -33.38
C ALA A 470 4.26 -8.48 -33.40
N GLY A 471 3.64 -8.47 -32.22
CA GLY A 471 2.24 -8.11 -32.01
C GLY A 471 2.03 -6.64 -31.67
N GLY A 472 0.76 -6.26 -31.45
CA GLY A 472 0.41 -4.91 -30.97
C GLY A 472 0.91 -4.59 -29.55
N SER A 473 1.32 -5.62 -28.80
CA SER A 473 1.90 -5.56 -27.45
C SER A 473 3.38 -5.19 -27.42
N ASP A 474 4.09 -5.24 -28.55
CA ASP A 474 5.56 -5.18 -28.58
C ASP A 474 6.01 -3.78 -28.97
N PHE A 475 6.71 -3.09 -28.06
CA PHE A 475 7.11 -1.70 -28.26
C PHE A 475 8.63 -1.55 -28.30
N LEU A 476 9.13 -0.75 -29.24
CA LEU A 476 10.55 -0.44 -29.42
C LEU A 476 10.79 1.07 -29.51
N PRO A 477 11.99 1.56 -29.14
CA PRO A 477 12.41 2.94 -29.36
C PRO A 477 12.40 3.29 -30.86
N SER A 478 11.69 4.36 -31.23
CA SER A 478 11.55 4.79 -32.63
C SER A 478 11.56 6.31 -32.79
N LYS A 479 12.25 6.80 -33.83
CA LYS A 479 12.22 8.19 -34.27
C LYS A 479 11.30 8.33 -35.49
N ILE A 480 10.39 9.30 -35.47
CA ILE A 480 9.59 9.70 -36.64
C ILE A 480 10.50 10.28 -37.73
N THR A 481 10.46 9.72 -38.94
CA THR A 481 11.24 10.20 -40.10
C THR A 481 10.38 10.69 -41.28
N GLN A 482 9.07 10.41 -41.28
CA GLN A 482 8.15 10.78 -42.36
C GLN A 482 7.09 11.80 -41.92
N PHE A 483 7.50 12.75 -41.09
CA PHE A 483 6.74 13.97 -40.84
C PHE A 483 7.08 15.03 -41.88
N TYR A 484 6.07 15.58 -42.53
CA TYR A 484 6.22 16.63 -43.54
C TYR A 484 5.53 17.92 -43.06
N PRO A 485 6.21 19.09 -43.04
CA PRO A 485 5.57 20.38 -42.86
C PRO A 485 4.46 20.61 -43.90
N ALA A 486 3.41 21.37 -43.56
CA ALA A 486 2.23 21.52 -44.42
C ALA A 486 2.56 22.08 -45.83
N LYS A 487 3.59 22.93 -45.94
CA LYS A 487 4.10 23.49 -47.21
C LYS A 487 4.80 22.48 -48.12
N GLU A 488 5.22 21.34 -47.59
CA GLU A 488 5.87 20.25 -48.32
C GLU A 488 4.86 19.21 -48.84
N ILE A 489 3.55 19.50 -48.82
CA ILE A 489 2.50 18.53 -49.18
C ILE A 489 1.50 19.12 -50.16
N THR A 490 1.20 18.40 -51.24
CA THR A 490 0.02 18.67 -52.07
C THR A 490 -1.05 17.61 -51.80
N GLY A 491 -2.26 18.08 -51.46
CA GLY A 491 -3.42 17.24 -51.20
C GLY A 491 -4.43 17.20 -52.36
N SER A 492 -5.28 16.19 -52.37
CA SER A 492 -6.49 16.12 -53.21
C SER A 492 -7.57 17.12 -52.74
N PRO A 493 -8.58 17.41 -53.58
CA PRO A 493 -9.87 17.87 -53.09
C PRO A 493 -10.39 16.97 -51.96
N LYS A 494 -11.07 17.56 -50.96
CA LYS A 494 -11.57 16.85 -49.78
C LYS A 494 -12.79 15.99 -50.16
N HIS A 495 -12.67 14.67 -50.00
CA HIS A 495 -13.80 13.75 -50.05
C HIS A 495 -14.66 13.91 -48.78
N PRO A 496 -16.01 13.88 -48.84
CA PRO A 496 -16.86 14.15 -47.68
C PRO A 496 -16.64 13.22 -46.49
N ILE A 497 -16.45 11.91 -46.76
CA ILE A 497 -16.19 10.89 -45.74
C ILE A 497 -14.68 10.73 -45.53
N ALA A 498 -13.95 10.42 -46.61
CA ALA A 498 -12.56 9.99 -46.54
C ALA A 498 -11.53 11.13 -46.38
N GLY A 499 -11.94 12.40 -46.38
CA GLY A 499 -11.04 13.55 -46.22
C GLY A 499 -10.15 13.83 -47.45
N THR A 500 -8.97 14.40 -47.23
CA THR A 500 -7.98 14.72 -48.29
C THR A 500 -6.92 13.62 -48.38
N LYS A 501 -6.57 13.16 -49.59
CA LYS A 501 -5.43 12.26 -49.84
C LYS A 501 -4.17 13.09 -50.12
N VAL A 502 -3.01 12.66 -49.65
CA VAL A 502 -1.70 13.23 -50.03
C VAL A 502 -1.29 12.70 -51.40
N LEU A 503 -1.15 13.62 -52.36
CA LEU A 503 -0.80 13.32 -53.76
C LEU A 503 0.70 13.41 -54.01
N SER A 504 1.37 14.43 -53.44
CA SER A 504 2.82 14.60 -53.53
C SER A 504 3.41 15.08 -52.21
N ARG A 505 4.72 14.84 -52.05
CA ARG A 505 5.52 15.13 -50.86
C ARG A 505 6.85 15.75 -51.29
N GLY A 506 7.23 16.83 -50.62
CA GLY A 506 8.56 17.45 -50.66
C GLY A 506 9.49 16.81 -49.63
N THR A 507 10.23 17.64 -48.90
CA THR A 507 11.26 17.16 -47.97
C THR A 507 10.65 16.86 -46.59
N PRO A 508 10.88 15.66 -45.99
CA PRO A 508 10.48 15.42 -44.60
C PRO A 508 11.36 16.23 -43.64
N MET A 509 10.88 16.43 -42.41
CA MET A 509 11.66 17.08 -41.36
C MET A 509 12.85 16.19 -40.95
N ALA A 510 14.07 16.69 -41.13
CA ALA A 510 15.31 15.90 -40.98
C ALA A 510 15.55 15.35 -39.56
N ASP A 511 15.08 16.04 -38.52
CA ASP A 511 15.09 15.57 -37.13
C ASP A 511 13.80 16.01 -36.44
N TYR A 512 12.88 15.06 -36.21
CA TYR A 512 11.63 15.34 -35.50
C TYR A 512 11.90 15.61 -34.02
N PRO A 513 11.35 16.68 -33.42
CA PRO A 513 11.84 17.25 -32.16
C PRO A 513 11.33 16.53 -30.89
N HIS A 514 11.44 15.19 -30.86
CA HIS A 514 11.17 14.32 -29.70
C HIS A 514 11.90 14.81 -28.43
N ALA A 515 11.20 14.81 -27.31
CA ALA A 515 11.69 15.11 -25.96
C ALA A 515 10.88 14.28 -24.93
N GLY A 516 11.00 12.96 -25.03
CA GLY A 516 10.34 11.98 -24.18
C GLY A 516 8.83 12.21 -24.03
N ILE A 517 8.35 12.09 -22.79
CA ILE A 517 6.93 12.29 -22.42
C ILE A 517 6.41 13.67 -22.82
N LEU A 518 7.24 14.72 -22.85
CA LEU A 518 6.80 16.08 -23.20
C LEU A 518 6.33 16.19 -24.66
N THR A 519 6.73 15.25 -25.51
CA THR A 519 6.30 15.14 -26.91
C THR A 519 5.41 13.94 -27.20
N ASP A 520 5.05 13.17 -26.16
CA ASP A 520 4.14 12.03 -26.34
C ASP A 520 2.74 12.51 -26.72
N PHE A 521 2.15 11.86 -27.72
CA PHE A 521 0.86 12.25 -28.28
C PHE A 521 -0.27 12.18 -27.26
N ALA A 522 -0.25 11.18 -26.38
CA ALA A 522 -1.27 11.03 -25.36
C ALA A 522 -1.09 12.03 -24.20
N PHE A 523 0.14 12.33 -23.78
CA PHE A 523 0.43 13.43 -22.85
C PHE A 523 -0.05 14.79 -23.40
N LEU A 524 0.25 15.10 -24.66
CA LEU A 524 -0.16 16.34 -25.33
C LEU A 524 -1.68 16.42 -25.64
N ALA A 525 -2.40 15.30 -25.62
CA ALA A 525 -3.86 15.21 -25.77
C ALA A 525 -4.62 15.17 -24.45
N ARG A 526 -4.05 14.53 -23.41
CA ARG A 526 -4.60 14.52 -22.05
C ARG A 526 -4.51 15.89 -21.40
N TYR A 527 -3.48 16.66 -21.75
CA TYR A 527 -3.28 18.04 -21.31
C TYR A 527 -3.43 18.97 -22.52
N PRO A 528 -4.68 19.37 -22.87
CA PRO A 528 -4.94 20.17 -24.07
C PRO A 528 -4.43 21.61 -23.94
N THR A 529 -4.41 22.33 -25.07
CA THR A 529 -4.17 23.78 -25.13
C THR A 529 -5.30 24.45 -25.90
N THR A 530 -5.53 25.73 -25.62
CA THR A 530 -6.56 26.56 -26.25
C THR A 530 -6.05 28.00 -26.38
N ALA A 531 -6.73 28.84 -27.16
CA ALA A 531 -6.41 30.28 -27.32
C ALA A 531 -6.29 31.06 -25.98
N THR A 532 -7.04 30.63 -24.95
CA THR A 532 -7.04 31.23 -23.60
C THR A 532 -6.06 30.52 -22.65
N ASN A 533 -5.94 29.19 -22.73
CA ASN A 533 -5.04 28.42 -21.88
C ASN A 533 -3.56 28.58 -22.29
N ARG A 534 -3.26 28.70 -23.59
CA ARG A 534 -1.91 28.92 -24.15
C ARG A 534 -0.85 28.02 -23.49
N ASN A 535 -1.05 26.70 -23.57
CA ASN A 535 -0.21 25.64 -22.99
C ASN A 535 -0.07 25.62 -21.45
N ARG A 536 -0.75 26.50 -20.69
CA ARG A 536 -0.68 26.53 -19.22
C ARG A 536 -1.12 25.21 -18.56
N ALA A 537 -2.02 24.43 -19.17
CA ALA A 537 -2.38 23.11 -18.68
C ALA A 537 -1.19 22.12 -18.80
N ARG A 538 -0.56 22.04 -19.98
CA ARG A 538 0.67 21.24 -20.22
C ARG A 538 1.77 21.64 -19.25
N ALA A 539 1.95 22.94 -19.03
CA ALA A 539 2.92 23.49 -18.09
C ALA A 539 2.62 23.08 -16.63
N ARG A 540 1.37 23.22 -16.17
CA ARG A 540 0.95 22.79 -14.82
C ARG A 540 1.27 21.32 -14.57
N TRP A 541 0.91 20.44 -15.49
CA TRP A 541 1.13 19.00 -15.31
C TRP A 541 2.60 18.61 -15.47
N THR A 542 3.37 19.30 -16.31
CA THR A 542 4.84 19.16 -16.38
C THR A 542 5.50 19.53 -15.05
N LEU A 543 5.12 20.67 -14.46
CA LEU A 543 5.59 21.14 -13.16
C LEU A 543 5.21 20.19 -12.01
N TYR A 544 3.99 19.66 -12.03
CA TYR A 544 3.48 18.74 -11.00
C TYR A 544 4.15 17.37 -11.06
N HIS A 545 4.22 16.73 -12.24
CA HIS A 545 4.73 15.36 -12.38
C HIS A 545 6.25 15.27 -12.33
N PHE A 546 6.97 16.30 -12.78
CA PHE A 546 8.43 16.23 -12.94
C PHE A 546 9.22 17.20 -12.07
N LEU A 547 8.57 18.09 -11.31
CA LEU A 547 9.21 18.94 -10.29
C LEU A 547 8.45 19.01 -8.95
N GLY A 548 7.32 18.31 -8.80
CA GLY A 548 6.53 18.27 -7.57
C GLY A 548 5.75 19.55 -7.25
N ILE A 549 5.60 20.47 -8.23
CA ILE A 549 4.99 21.79 -8.02
C ILE A 549 3.52 21.77 -8.44
N ASP A 550 2.61 21.71 -7.46
CA ASP A 550 1.19 21.98 -7.70
C ASP A 550 0.93 23.50 -7.72
N ILE A 551 0.85 24.06 -8.92
CA ILE A 551 0.66 25.51 -9.13
C ILE A 551 -0.68 26.04 -8.60
N GLU A 552 -1.69 25.18 -8.40
CA GLU A 552 -2.98 25.62 -7.80
C GLU A 552 -2.88 25.78 -6.28
N LYS A 553 -1.94 25.07 -5.64
CA LYS A 553 -1.65 25.20 -4.20
C LYS A 553 -0.60 26.26 -3.90
N SER A 554 0.26 26.63 -4.88
CA SER A 554 1.35 27.59 -4.66
C SER A 554 0.87 28.99 -4.27
N ALA A 555 -0.27 29.46 -4.79
CA ALA A 555 -0.89 30.71 -4.34
C ALA A 555 -2.41 30.64 -4.21
N GLN A 556 -2.92 31.29 -3.16
CA GLN A 556 -4.35 31.50 -2.98
C GLN A 556 -4.87 32.47 -4.04
N ARG A 557 -5.90 32.05 -4.79
CA ARG A 557 -6.53 32.89 -5.80
C ARG A 557 -7.10 34.17 -5.13
N PRO A 558 -6.91 35.37 -5.71
CA PRO A 558 -7.37 36.61 -5.08
C PRO A 558 -8.90 36.64 -4.98
N THR A 559 -9.43 36.88 -3.79
CA THR A 559 -10.88 37.00 -3.53
C THR A 559 -11.37 38.44 -3.47
N ASN A 560 -10.47 39.41 -3.42
CA ASN A 560 -10.79 40.83 -3.43
C ASN A 560 -11.06 41.30 -4.87
N GLU A 561 -12.27 41.75 -5.16
CA GLU A 561 -12.70 42.27 -6.46
C GLU A 561 -11.79 43.41 -6.96
N ALA A 562 -11.31 44.29 -6.08
CA ALA A 562 -10.39 45.36 -6.46
C ALA A 562 -9.04 44.80 -6.98
N ALA A 563 -8.55 43.71 -6.41
CA ALA A 563 -7.33 43.03 -6.86
C ALA A 563 -7.53 42.22 -8.16
N LEU A 564 -8.78 41.94 -8.55
CA LEU A 564 -9.16 41.32 -9.83
C LEU A 564 -9.58 42.36 -10.90
N SER A 565 -9.69 43.63 -10.54
CA SER A 565 -10.19 44.68 -11.43
C SER A 565 -9.23 45.10 -12.55
N ASP A 566 -7.93 44.80 -12.42
CA ASP A 566 -6.92 45.07 -13.44
C ASP A 566 -7.11 44.17 -14.68
N ARG A 567 -7.45 44.80 -15.80
CA ARG A 567 -7.62 44.16 -17.12
C ARG A 567 -6.37 44.26 -18.01
N ASN A 568 -5.33 44.99 -17.60
CA ASN A 568 -4.14 45.27 -18.41
C ASN A 568 -3.10 44.13 -18.34
N ASN A 569 -3.48 42.97 -18.88
CA ASN A 569 -2.71 41.72 -18.79
C ASN A 569 -2.30 41.38 -17.35
N PRO A 570 -3.25 41.03 -16.46
CA PRO A 570 -2.95 40.75 -15.06
C PRO A 570 -1.95 39.60 -14.87
N THR A 571 -1.81 38.67 -15.84
CA THR A 571 -0.83 37.58 -15.78
C THR A 571 0.62 38.04 -15.91
N LEU A 572 0.86 39.25 -16.48
CA LEU A 572 2.15 39.94 -16.41
C LEU A 572 2.19 41.01 -15.32
N SER A 573 1.19 41.90 -15.32
CA SER A 573 1.22 43.19 -14.63
C SER A 573 0.83 43.15 -13.15
N ASN A 574 -0.13 42.29 -12.79
CA ASN A 574 -0.77 42.31 -11.47
C ASN A 574 -0.02 41.37 -10.51
N PRO A 575 0.53 41.86 -9.37
CA PRO A 575 1.22 41.02 -8.39
C PRO A 575 0.40 39.82 -7.88
N ALA A 576 -0.93 39.96 -7.82
CA ALA A 576 -1.83 38.95 -7.32
C ALA A 576 -1.99 37.72 -8.26
N CYS A 577 -1.56 37.84 -9.52
CA CYS A 577 -1.56 36.76 -10.52
C CYS A 577 -0.14 36.43 -11.01
N SER A 578 0.69 37.46 -11.22
CA SER A 578 2.00 37.33 -11.88
C SER A 578 3.00 36.45 -11.13
N VAL A 579 2.83 36.21 -9.81
CA VAL A 579 3.64 35.28 -9.02
C VAL A 579 3.53 33.83 -9.53
N CYS A 580 2.32 33.31 -9.73
CA CYS A 580 2.14 31.97 -10.31
C CYS A 580 2.56 31.94 -11.79
N HIS A 581 2.21 32.98 -12.53
CA HIS A 581 2.53 33.05 -13.96
C HIS A 581 4.04 33.20 -14.24
N ALA A 582 4.84 33.71 -13.28
CA ALA A 582 6.30 33.69 -13.36
C ALA A 582 6.90 32.27 -13.41
N VAL A 583 6.23 31.27 -12.84
CA VAL A 583 6.62 29.85 -12.96
C VAL A 583 5.94 29.19 -14.15
N LEU A 584 4.65 29.46 -14.35
CA LEU A 584 3.78 28.72 -15.26
C LEU A 584 3.97 29.11 -16.74
N ASP A 585 4.06 30.40 -17.04
CA ASP A 585 4.06 30.89 -18.43
C ASP A 585 5.38 30.61 -19.19
N PRO A 586 6.57 30.66 -18.56
CA PRO A 586 7.81 30.24 -19.23
C PRO A 586 7.79 28.77 -19.66
N VAL A 587 7.28 27.87 -18.81
CA VAL A 587 7.14 26.44 -19.13
C VAL A 587 6.07 26.24 -20.21
N ALA A 588 4.97 27.01 -20.18
CA ALA A 588 3.97 27.01 -21.25
C ALA A 588 4.56 27.48 -22.59
N GLY A 589 5.48 28.43 -22.56
CA GLY A 589 6.25 28.90 -23.72
C GLY A 589 7.19 27.85 -24.32
N ALA A 590 7.65 26.87 -23.55
CA ALA A 590 8.42 25.75 -24.10
C ALA A 590 7.59 24.90 -25.08
N PHE A 591 6.27 24.79 -24.86
CA PHE A 591 5.33 24.11 -25.75
C PHE A 591 4.91 24.96 -26.98
N GLN A 592 5.54 26.12 -27.24
CA GLN A 592 5.17 27.06 -28.33
C GLN A 592 5.01 26.42 -29.72
N ASN A 593 5.72 25.32 -30.00
CA ASN A 593 5.69 24.65 -31.30
C ASN A 593 4.54 23.63 -31.46
N TRP A 594 3.77 23.32 -30.42
CA TRP A 594 2.79 22.22 -30.41
C TRP A 594 1.35 22.71 -30.32
N SER A 595 0.53 22.37 -31.30
CA SER A 595 -0.87 22.82 -31.40
C SER A 595 -1.82 22.12 -30.41
N GLU A 596 -3.06 22.60 -30.39
CA GLU A 596 -4.26 21.95 -29.81
C GLU A 596 -4.53 20.54 -30.39
N HIS A 597 -4.04 20.28 -31.61
CA HIS A 597 -4.11 18.99 -32.31
C HIS A 597 -2.82 18.15 -32.21
N GLN A 598 -2.01 18.35 -31.16
CA GLN A 598 -0.82 17.53 -30.85
C GLN A 598 0.26 17.55 -31.95
N ILE A 599 0.20 18.49 -32.89
CA ILE A 599 1.07 18.53 -34.07
C ILE A 599 2.11 19.64 -33.92
N TYR A 600 3.34 19.31 -34.31
CA TYR A 600 4.43 20.28 -34.43
C TYR A 600 4.19 21.20 -35.62
N ARG A 601 4.04 22.51 -35.37
CA ARG A 601 3.84 23.56 -36.38
C ARG A 601 2.79 23.26 -37.43
N VAL A 602 1.54 23.07 -36.96
CA VAL A 602 0.39 22.82 -37.85
C VAL A 602 0.21 23.91 -38.92
N ASN A 603 0.58 25.16 -38.60
CA ASN A 603 0.52 26.31 -39.53
C ASN A 603 1.82 26.49 -40.37
N GLY A 604 2.67 25.46 -40.46
CA GLY A 604 3.94 25.48 -41.21
C GLY A 604 5.12 26.03 -40.42
N ASP A 605 5.07 27.30 -39.99
CA ASP A 605 6.18 27.97 -39.31
C ASP A 605 5.94 28.21 -37.79
N ASP A 606 4.70 28.03 -37.32
CA ASP A 606 4.26 28.21 -35.92
C ASP A 606 3.04 27.32 -35.55
N SER A 607 2.63 27.36 -34.27
CA SER A 607 1.38 26.77 -33.73
C SER A 607 0.58 27.80 -32.90
N LEU A 608 0.57 29.07 -33.31
CA LEU A 608 -0.21 30.14 -32.67
C LEU A 608 -1.67 30.14 -33.15
N ASP A 609 -2.58 30.45 -32.22
CA ASP A 609 -4.02 30.52 -32.45
C ASP A 609 -4.41 31.52 -33.57
N GLY A 610 -5.43 31.15 -34.36
CA GLY A 610 -5.90 31.94 -35.49
C GLY A 610 -6.53 33.28 -35.08
N PHE A 611 -7.28 33.31 -33.99
CA PHE A 611 -7.90 34.54 -33.49
C PHE A 611 -6.91 35.47 -32.80
N TYR A 612 -5.80 34.95 -32.28
CA TYR A 612 -4.67 35.77 -31.86
C TYR A 612 -4.03 36.50 -33.04
N LYS A 613 -3.82 35.83 -34.18
CA LYS A 613 -3.27 36.48 -35.39
C LYS A 613 -4.27 37.46 -36.01
N PHE A 614 -5.53 37.05 -36.10
CA PHE A 614 -6.60 37.76 -36.79
C PHE A 614 -7.86 37.86 -35.89
N PRO A 615 -7.93 38.85 -34.98
CA PRO A 615 -9.06 39.02 -34.08
C PRO A 615 -10.40 39.19 -34.82
N PRO A 616 -11.48 38.47 -34.45
CA PRO A 616 -12.78 38.51 -35.14
C PRO A 616 -13.43 39.89 -35.23
N ASN A 617 -13.06 40.81 -34.35
CA ASN A 617 -13.54 42.20 -34.31
C ASN A 617 -12.68 43.17 -35.15
N GLY A 618 -11.70 42.67 -35.92
CA GLY A 618 -10.77 43.49 -36.70
C GLY A 618 -9.74 44.28 -35.88
N ALA A 619 -9.63 44.02 -34.56
CA ALA A 619 -8.64 44.68 -33.73
C ALA A 619 -7.20 44.30 -34.14
N ARG A 620 -6.27 45.24 -34.02
CA ARG A 620 -4.85 45.00 -34.34
C ARG A 620 -4.22 44.09 -33.29
N SER A 621 -3.73 42.93 -33.73
CA SER A 621 -2.93 42.02 -32.90
C SER A 621 -1.52 42.56 -32.63
N LEU A 622 -0.88 42.00 -31.59
CA LEU A 622 0.56 42.13 -31.33
C LEU A 622 1.41 41.20 -32.22
N TYR A 623 0.81 40.20 -32.85
CA TYR A 623 1.47 39.20 -33.70
C TYR A 623 2.29 39.85 -34.84
N GLN A 624 3.50 39.33 -35.05
CA GLN A 624 4.38 39.63 -36.17
C GLN A 624 4.76 38.33 -36.89
N GLN A 625 4.99 38.42 -38.21
CA GLN A 625 5.39 37.25 -39.00
C GLN A 625 6.71 36.67 -38.48
N GLY A 626 6.74 35.35 -38.21
CA GLY A 626 7.88 34.67 -37.59
C GLY A 626 7.82 34.58 -36.06
N ASP A 627 6.77 35.12 -35.43
CA ASP A 627 6.44 34.81 -34.03
C ASP A 627 6.05 33.33 -33.91
N ARG A 628 6.61 32.68 -32.88
CA ARG A 628 6.20 31.32 -32.47
C ARG A 628 5.49 31.33 -31.11
N TRP A 629 5.59 32.44 -30.36
CA TRP A 629 5.01 32.62 -29.04
C TRP A 629 4.30 33.96 -28.94
N TYR A 630 3.31 34.03 -28.05
CA TYR A 630 2.50 35.21 -27.77
C TYR A 630 3.35 36.31 -27.12
N ARG A 631 3.37 37.52 -27.69
CA ARG A 631 4.19 38.65 -27.19
C ARG A 631 3.67 39.27 -25.88
N ASP A 632 2.44 38.95 -25.54
CA ASP A 632 1.73 39.27 -24.30
C ASP A 632 1.86 38.16 -23.23
N MET A 633 2.81 37.23 -23.39
CA MET A 633 3.16 36.19 -22.41
C MET A 633 4.63 36.34 -21.96
N ARG A 634 5.00 35.69 -20.85
CA ARG A 634 6.41 35.56 -20.45
C ARG A 634 7.18 34.73 -21.47
N ALA A 635 8.47 35.03 -21.65
CA ALA A 635 9.35 34.29 -22.57
C ALA A 635 9.50 32.81 -22.16
N PRO A 636 9.68 31.87 -23.10
CA PRO A 636 9.94 30.46 -22.81
C PRO A 636 11.13 30.26 -21.87
N GLY A 637 11.01 29.39 -20.86
CA GLY A 637 12.03 29.19 -19.82
C GLY A 637 11.66 28.16 -18.76
N LEU A 638 12.56 27.94 -17.81
CA LEU A 638 12.29 27.27 -16.53
C LEU A 638 12.81 28.15 -15.39
N PHE A 639 11.92 28.64 -14.54
CA PHE A 639 12.23 29.69 -13.55
C PHE A 639 12.94 30.89 -14.22
N GLU A 640 14.07 31.33 -13.70
CA GLU A 640 14.88 32.44 -14.23
C GLU A 640 15.76 32.05 -15.44
N LYS A 641 15.76 30.77 -15.86
CA LYS A 641 16.55 30.27 -16.99
C LYS A 641 15.73 30.36 -18.29
N PRO A 642 15.91 31.36 -19.18
CA PRO A 642 15.22 31.38 -20.47
C PRO A 642 15.70 30.24 -21.38
N LEU A 643 14.83 29.77 -22.28
CA LEU A 643 15.21 28.86 -23.36
C LEU A 643 15.83 29.66 -24.51
N THR A 644 16.89 29.11 -25.09
CA THR A 644 17.64 29.72 -26.21
C THR A 644 17.25 29.12 -27.56
N ASN A 645 16.83 27.86 -27.58
CA ASN A 645 16.47 27.13 -28.79
C ASN A 645 15.00 27.38 -29.18
N ARG A 646 14.75 27.84 -30.41
CA ARG A 646 13.39 28.13 -30.91
C ARG A 646 12.71 26.94 -31.61
N ASP A 647 13.41 25.84 -31.82
CA ASP A 647 12.95 24.68 -32.59
C ASP A 647 12.81 23.43 -31.71
N TYR A 648 13.79 23.16 -30.87
CA TYR A 648 13.83 22.03 -29.94
C TYR A 648 13.57 22.46 -28.49
N THR A 649 12.65 23.40 -28.27
CA THR A 649 12.33 23.96 -26.95
C THR A 649 12.07 22.92 -25.86
N LEU A 650 11.39 21.81 -26.19
CA LEU A 650 11.11 20.77 -25.21
C LEU A 650 12.32 19.90 -24.88
N ARG A 651 13.31 19.75 -25.79
CA ARG A 651 14.60 19.10 -25.45
C ARG A 651 15.40 19.97 -24.48
N GLU A 652 15.43 21.28 -24.70
CA GLU A 652 16.09 22.22 -23.78
C GLU A 652 15.37 22.27 -22.42
N LEU A 653 14.03 22.37 -22.40
CA LEU A 653 13.24 22.29 -21.17
C LEU A 653 13.46 20.97 -20.42
N ALA A 654 13.48 19.82 -21.11
CA ALA A 654 13.75 18.53 -20.50
C ALA A 654 15.12 18.50 -19.81
N SER A 655 16.18 19.02 -20.46
CA SER A 655 17.49 19.18 -19.85
C SER A 655 17.43 20.05 -18.59
N ARG A 656 16.73 21.18 -18.64
CA ARG A 656 16.55 22.06 -17.45
C ARG A 656 15.78 21.37 -16.32
N ILE A 657 14.74 20.60 -16.62
CA ILE A 657 13.96 19.90 -15.59
C ILE A 657 14.83 18.86 -14.86
N VAL A 658 15.61 18.05 -15.58
CA VAL A 658 16.45 17.01 -14.95
C VAL A 658 17.70 17.55 -14.24
N GLU A 659 18.06 18.82 -14.47
CA GLU A 659 19.07 19.56 -13.71
C GLU A 659 18.56 20.03 -12.32
N GLU A 660 17.25 20.18 -12.14
CA GLU A 660 16.66 20.72 -10.90
C GLU A 660 16.57 19.66 -9.78
N PRO A 661 16.90 20.00 -8.51
CA PRO A 661 16.85 19.04 -7.40
C PRO A 661 15.49 18.31 -7.27
N GLY A 662 14.40 19.06 -7.48
CA GLY A 662 13.02 18.57 -7.37
C GLY A 662 12.62 17.49 -8.37
N PHE A 663 13.41 17.21 -9.42
CA PHE A 663 13.15 16.09 -10.33
C PHE A 663 13.23 14.74 -9.61
N ASN A 664 14.17 14.58 -8.67
CA ASN A 664 14.33 13.34 -7.93
C ASN A 664 13.21 13.18 -6.88
N THR A 665 12.88 14.26 -6.17
CA THR A 665 11.73 14.32 -5.25
C THR A 665 10.41 14.01 -5.98
N ALA A 666 10.20 14.60 -7.17
CA ALA A 666 9.02 14.35 -8.00
C ALA A 666 8.94 12.89 -8.47
N ALA A 667 10.08 12.25 -8.78
CA ALA A 667 10.12 10.83 -9.11
C ALA A 667 9.68 9.95 -7.92
N VAL A 668 10.11 10.25 -6.69
CA VAL A 668 9.61 9.53 -5.50
C VAL A 668 8.11 9.74 -5.33
N LEU A 669 7.62 10.98 -5.45
CA LEU A 669 6.19 11.33 -5.38
C LEU A 669 5.35 10.72 -6.52
N PHE A 670 5.97 10.38 -7.66
CA PHE A 670 5.35 9.66 -8.77
C PHE A 670 5.13 8.18 -8.41
N TRP A 671 6.13 7.53 -7.83
CA TRP A 671 6.10 6.10 -7.48
C TRP A 671 5.43 5.81 -6.14
N TRP A 672 5.33 6.77 -5.23
CA TRP A 672 4.81 6.57 -3.87
C TRP A 672 3.45 5.84 -3.85
N PRO A 673 2.40 6.26 -4.60
CA PRO A 673 1.11 5.57 -4.55
C PRO A 673 1.10 4.20 -5.25
N ALA A 674 2.07 3.96 -6.12
CA ALA A 674 2.24 2.68 -6.81
C ALA A 674 3.05 1.66 -5.98
N ILE A 675 3.70 2.08 -4.89
CA ILE A 675 4.44 1.21 -3.97
C ILE A 675 3.74 1.11 -2.61
N PHE A 676 3.22 2.20 -2.06
CA PHE A 676 2.58 2.25 -0.74
C PHE A 676 1.04 2.31 -0.78
N GLY A 677 0.42 2.26 -1.97
CA GLY A 677 -1.04 2.21 -2.15
C GLY A 677 -1.80 3.52 -1.90
N SER A 678 -1.28 4.38 -1.03
CA SER A 678 -1.84 5.70 -0.69
C SER A 678 -1.00 6.86 -1.22
N LYS A 679 -1.53 8.08 -1.14
CA LYS A 679 -0.77 9.31 -1.42
C LYS A 679 0.05 9.71 -0.18
N PRO A 680 1.19 10.40 -0.35
CA PRO A 680 1.85 11.07 0.77
C PRO A 680 0.89 12.01 1.50
N VAL A 681 1.06 12.12 2.82
CA VAL A 681 0.29 13.01 3.69
C VAL A 681 0.44 14.45 3.21
N GLU A 682 -0.67 15.18 3.12
CA GLU A 682 -0.62 16.62 2.89
C GLU A 682 -0.34 17.37 4.20
N LEU A 683 0.57 18.34 4.16
CA LEU A 683 0.86 19.24 5.29
C LEU A 683 -0.45 19.82 5.85
N PRO A 684 -0.79 19.57 7.12
CA PRO A 684 -2.03 20.08 7.71
C PRO A 684 -2.02 21.61 7.81
N ALA A 685 -3.16 22.23 7.53
CA ALA A 685 -3.28 23.67 7.34
C ALA A 685 -3.83 24.46 8.56
N VAL A 686 -4.24 23.77 9.64
CA VAL A 686 -4.96 24.38 10.77
C VAL A 686 -4.57 23.71 12.09
N ALA A 687 -3.84 24.41 12.96
CA ALA A 687 -3.34 23.84 14.23
C ALA A 687 -4.41 23.59 15.30
N SER A 688 -5.63 24.07 15.11
CA SER A 688 -6.78 23.77 15.99
C SER A 688 -7.53 22.49 15.62
N ASP A 689 -7.18 21.83 14.50
CA ASP A 689 -7.88 20.63 14.06
C ASP A 689 -7.43 19.40 14.87
N GLN A 690 -8.39 18.55 15.24
CA GLN A 690 -8.11 17.29 15.91
C GLN A 690 -7.28 16.38 14.98
N GLY A 691 -6.14 15.88 15.48
CA GLY A 691 -5.17 15.11 14.67
C GLY A 691 -4.07 15.94 14.01
N PHE A 692 -4.03 17.28 14.20
CA PHE A 692 -3.02 18.14 13.58
C PHE A 692 -1.57 17.73 13.93
N ALA A 693 -1.29 17.46 15.21
CA ALA A 693 0.07 17.19 15.67
C ALA A 693 0.59 15.85 15.11
N GLU A 694 -0.29 14.86 15.10
CA GLU A 694 -0.10 13.53 14.54
C GLU A 694 0.14 13.61 13.04
N LYS A 695 -0.77 14.25 12.29
CA LYS A 695 -0.67 14.43 10.83
C LYS A 695 0.56 15.25 10.42
N ASN A 696 0.93 16.27 11.18
CA ASN A 696 2.14 17.05 10.92
C ASN A 696 3.42 16.22 11.17
N THR A 697 3.41 15.37 12.20
CA THR A 697 4.53 14.45 12.49
C THR A 697 4.66 13.38 11.40
N ALA A 698 3.53 12.81 10.95
CA ALA A 698 3.47 11.89 9.81
C ALA A 698 4.01 12.54 8.52
N TYR A 699 3.58 13.76 8.20
CA TYR A 699 4.07 14.54 7.07
C TYR A 699 5.60 14.73 7.11
N LEU A 700 6.13 15.21 8.24
CA LEU A 700 7.58 15.45 8.40
C LEU A 700 8.40 14.16 8.31
N ALA A 701 7.91 13.05 8.87
CA ALA A 701 8.56 11.75 8.75
C ALA A 701 8.57 11.24 7.29
N GLN A 702 7.48 11.44 6.55
CA GLN A 702 7.44 11.12 5.11
C GLN A 702 8.37 12.03 4.29
N GLN A 703 8.52 13.33 4.63
CA GLN A 703 9.49 14.18 3.91
C GLN A 703 10.94 13.68 4.07
N SER A 704 11.34 13.23 5.26
CA SER A 704 12.65 12.57 5.49
C SER A 704 12.85 11.40 4.53
N ALA A 705 11.89 10.47 4.49
CA ALA A 705 11.95 9.29 3.64
C ALA A 705 11.98 9.66 2.15
N ILE A 706 11.22 10.68 1.73
CA ILE A 706 11.20 11.17 0.35
C ILE A 706 12.58 11.73 -0.05
N ASP A 707 13.26 12.49 0.80
CA ASP A 707 14.60 13.02 0.53
C ASP A 707 15.69 11.93 0.56
N GLU A 708 15.55 10.91 1.41
CA GLU A 708 16.38 9.71 1.43
C GLU A 708 16.26 8.93 0.10
N PHE A 709 15.03 8.62 -0.32
CA PHE A 709 14.74 7.96 -1.60
C PHE A 709 15.17 8.80 -2.82
N ALA A 710 14.98 10.12 -2.78
CA ALA A 710 15.42 11.03 -3.83
C ALA A 710 16.96 11.08 -3.92
N THR A 711 17.66 10.94 -2.80
CA THR A 711 19.14 10.85 -2.74
C THR A 711 19.64 9.54 -3.35
N VAL A 712 18.93 8.43 -3.17
CA VAL A 712 19.22 7.15 -3.85
C VAL A 712 19.08 7.31 -5.36
N LEU A 713 17.97 7.87 -5.86
CA LEU A 713 17.78 8.08 -7.29
C LEU A 713 18.83 9.05 -7.87
N LYS A 714 19.12 10.15 -7.18
CA LYS A 714 20.12 11.15 -7.61
C LYS A 714 21.53 10.57 -7.74
N SER A 715 21.91 9.67 -6.83
CA SER A 715 23.25 9.06 -6.80
C SER A 715 23.39 7.89 -7.78
N ARG A 716 22.44 6.95 -7.79
CA ARG A 716 22.51 5.73 -8.63
C ARG A 716 21.93 5.94 -10.04
N ARG A 717 21.08 6.94 -10.25
CA ARG A 717 20.31 7.25 -11.48
C ARG A 717 19.38 6.16 -11.98
N ASN A 718 19.33 5.02 -11.28
CA ASN A 718 18.57 3.84 -11.61
C ASN A 718 17.25 3.82 -10.80
N ALA A 719 16.12 3.67 -11.49
CA ALA A 719 14.82 3.66 -10.84
C ALA A 719 14.41 2.29 -10.25
N LYS A 720 14.93 1.16 -10.75
CA LYS A 720 14.75 -0.13 -10.03
C LYS A 720 15.39 -0.07 -8.65
N ASP A 721 16.52 0.60 -8.51
CA ASP A 721 17.17 0.80 -7.22
C ASP A 721 16.27 1.58 -6.25
N LEU A 722 15.66 2.68 -6.71
CA LEU A 722 14.66 3.44 -5.96
C LEU A 722 13.49 2.54 -5.51
N LEU A 723 12.87 1.79 -6.43
CA LEU A 723 11.74 0.91 -6.10
C LEU A 723 12.13 -0.20 -5.11
N VAL A 724 13.36 -0.71 -5.17
CA VAL A 724 13.91 -1.66 -4.19
C VAL A 724 14.05 -1.00 -2.81
N GLU A 725 14.62 0.20 -2.70
CA GLU A 725 14.73 0.86 -1.39
C GLU A 725 13.37 1.19 -0.78
N MET A 726 12.38 1.56 -1.60
CA MET A 726 11.01 1.83 -1.13
C MET A 726 10.36 0.56 -0.56
N VAL A 727 10.44 -0.58 -1.25
CA VAL A 727 9.90 -1.88 -0.78
C VAL A 727 10.69 -2.46 0.40
N MET A 728 12.01 -2.20 0.48
CA MET A 728 12.86 -2.61 1.61
C MET A 728 12.74 -1.66 2.82
N SER A 729 11.86 -0.65 2.79
CA SER A 729 11.72 0.33 3.87
C SER A 729 10.59 -0.03 4.85
N PRO A 730 10.68 0.42 6.12
CA PRO A 730 9.58 0.33 7.08
C PRO A 730 8.26 0.96 6.62
N TRP A 731 8.27 1.85 5.63
CA TRP A 731 7.04 2.43 5.05
C TRP A 731 6.24 1.41 4.26
N TYR A 732 6.91 0.41 3.69
CA TYR A 732 6.27 -0.73 3.05
C TYR A 732 5.98 -1.83 4.06
N SER A 733 6.98 -2.21 4.86
CA SER A 733 6.99 -3.47 5.62
C SER A 733 6.59 -3.37 7.09
N ALA A 734 6.00 -2.25 7.53
CA ALA A 734 5.43 -2.15 8.88
C ALA A 734 4.20 -3.07 9.04
N GLN A 735 4.03 -3.68 10.21
CA GLN A 735 2.89 -4.58 10.47
C GLN A 735 2.12 -4.22 11.74
N THR A 736 2.80 -3.98 12.86
CA THR A 736 2.13 -3.58 14.12
C THR A 736 2.91 -2.53 14.89
N SER A 737 2.19 -1.70 15.63
CA SER A 737 2.76 -0.70 16.54
C SER A 737 2.54 -1.14 17.98
N THR A 738 3.63 -1.50 18.66
CA THR A 738 3.61 -1.94 20.07
C THR A 738 3.49 -0.77 21.05
N ASN A 739 3.42 0.47 20.54
CA ASN A 739 3.35 1.67 21.36
C ASN A 739 2.13 2.54 21.00
N TYR A 740 1.13 2.52 21.89
CA TYR A 740 -0.10 3.30 21.77
C TYR A 740 0.12 4.81 21.54
N ALA A 741 1.25 5.38 21.98
CA ALA A 741 1.55 6.80 21.76
C ALA A 741 1.81 7.16 20.29
N PHE A 742 2.20 6.21 19.45
CA PHE A 742 2.47 6.45 18.02
C PHE A 742 1.35 5.94 17.09
N GLN A 743 0.40 5.14 17.57
CA GLN A 743 -0.64 4.53 16.73
C GLN A 743 -1.46 5.53 15.91
N ALA A 744 -1.82 6.68 16.47
CA ALA A 744 -2.52 7.74 15.72
C ALA A 744 -1.65 8.36 14.61
N ILE A 745 -0.33 8.47 14.83
CA ILE A 745 0.64 8.96 13.85
C ILE A 745 0.87 7.91 12.76
N HIS A 746 0.94 6.63 13.12
CA HIS A 746 1.04 5.52 12.17
C HIS A 746 -0.19 5.40 11.27
N LEU A 747 -1.38 5.69 11.80
CA LEU A 747 -2.63 5.76 11.04
C LEU A 747 -2.67 6.96 10.08
N GLU A 748 -2.34 8.18 10.55
CA GLU A 748 -2.24 9.36 9.67
C GLU A 748 -1.15 9.21 8.60
N ALA A 749 -0.08 8.45 8.90
CA ALA A 749 1.01 8.14 7.98
C ALA A 749 0.71 7.02 6.98
N ASP A 750 -0.42 6.31 7.13
CA ASP A 750 -0.79 5.09 6.40
C ASP A 750 0.35 4.03 6.39
N LEU A 751 1.04 3.88 7.53
CA LEU A 751 2.31 3.18 7.61
C LEU A 751 2.16 1.66 7.48
N GLY A 752 2.69 1.07 6.41
CA GLY A 752 2.62 -0.37 6.15
C GLY A 752 1.24 -0.89 5.77
N SER A 753 0.34 -0.02 5.29
CA SER A 753 -1.02 -0.38 4.95
C SER A 753 -1.10 -1.55 3.95
N GLU A 754 -1.97 -2.52 4.23
CA GLU A 754 -2.38 -3.52 3.25
C GLU A 754 -3.17 -2.83 2.12
N GLN A 755 -2.88 -3.17 0.87
CA GLN A 755 -3.37 -2.42 -0.28
C GLN A 755 -4.55 -3.14 -0.94
N LEU A 756 -5.66 -2.43 -1.15
CA LEU A 756 -6.80 -2.95 -1.89
C LEU A 756 -6.38 -3.24 -3.34
N LEU A 757 -6.33 -4.52 -3.69
CA LEU A 757 -5.77 -4.98 -4.97
C LEU A 757 -6.55 -4.40 -6.15
N THR A 758 -5.83 -3.89 -7.14
CA THR A 758 -6.45 -3.37 -8.36
C THR A 758 -7.17 -4.46 -9.16
N PRO A 759 -8.16 -4.14 -10.02
CA PRO A 759 -8.91 -5.14 -10.78
C PRO A 759 -8.03 -6.15 -11.54
N ASP A 760 -6.93 -5.67 -12.15
CA ASP A 760 -5.98 -6.52 -12.88
C ASP A 760 -5.14 -7.41 -11.95
N GLN A 761 -4.81 -6.93 -10.75
CA GLN A 761 -4.13 -7.76 -9.73
C GLN A 761 -5.07 -8.83 -9.17
N ILE A 762 -6.35 -8.52 -8.90
CA ILE A 762 -7.34 -9.52 -8.47
C ILE A 762 -7.52 -10.59 -9.55
N ALA A 763 -7.71 -10.17 -10.81
CA ALA A 763 -7.82 -11.08 -11.96
C ALA A 763 -6.60 -12.02 -12.06
N SER A 764 -5.39 -11.46 -11.92
CA SER A 764 -4.14 -12.21 -12.00
C SER A 764 -3.89 -13.11 -10.79
N LYS A 765 -4.23 -12.65 -9.57
CA LYS A 765 -4.18 -13.43 -8.31
C LYS A 765 -5.11 -14.64 -8.40
N THR A 766 -6.35 -14.46 -8.86
CA THR A 766 -7.28 -15.57 -9.10
C THR A 766 -6.74 -16.53 -10.15
N LEU A 767 -6.33 -16.06 -11.33
CA LEU A 767 -5.79 -16.93 -12.39
C LEU A 767 -4.57 -17.72 -11.91
N ASN A 768 -3.61 -17.08 -11.25
CA ASN A 768 -2.35 -17.73 -10.86
C ASN A 768 -2.52 -18.69 -9.68
N LEU A 769 -3.34 -18.34 -8.68
CA LEU A 769 -3.55 -19.20 -7.50
C LEU A 769 -4.55 -20.34 -7.76
N THR A 770 -5.63 -20.09 -8.51
CA THR A 770 -6.75 -21.03 -8.65
C THR A 770 -6.88 -21.64 -10.05
N GLY A 771 -6.21 -21.05 -11.04
CA GLY A 771 -6.32 -21.43 -12.45
C GLY A 771 -7.55 -20.87 -13.17
N VAL A 772 -8.52 -20.26 -12.48
CA VAL A 772 -9.78 -19.81 -13.09
C VAL A 772 -9.67 -18.40 -13.68
N LEU A 773 -10.17 -18.24 -14.90
CA LEU A 773 -10.19 -17.00 -15.66
C LEU A 773 -11.61 -16.37 -15.65
N TRP A 774 -12.04 -15.86 -14.50
CA TRP A 774 -13.42 -15.45 -14.23
C TRP A 774 -14.00 -14.44 -15.25
N ARG A 775 -15.18 -14.77 -15.80
CA ARG A 775 -15.98 -14.05 -16.82
C ARG A 775 -15.22 -13.66 -18.09
N SER A 776 -14.07 -14.26 -18.33
CA SER A 776 -13.07 -13.76 -19.27
C SER A 776 -12.65 -14.87 -20.23
N ASN A 777 -12.33 -14.52 -21.49
CA ASN A 777 -12.24 -15.49 -22.59
C ASN A 777 -10.94 -15.38 -23.40
N GLU A 778 -10.46 -16.52 -23.90
CA GLU A 778 -9.44 -16.59 -24.95
C GLU A 778 -10.09 -16.37 -26.32
N THR A 779 -9.47 -15.62 -27.22
CA THR A 779 -9.94 -15.40 -28.59
C THR A 779 -9.09 -16.16 -29.61
N PRO A 780 -9.62 -16.52 -30.81
CA PRO A 780 -8.88 -17.26 -31.84
C PRO A 780 -7.57 -16.63 -32.32
N ASP A 781 -7.41 -15.31 -32.22
CA ASP A 781 -6.16 -14.58 -32.50
C ASP A 781 -5.11 -14.63 -31.36
N GLY A 782 -5.41 -15.32 -30.26
CA GLY A 782 -4.54 -15.46 -29.10
C GLY A 782 -4.62 -14.34 -28.07
N MET A 783 -5.51 -13.36 -28.24
CA MET A 783 -5.76 -12.37 -27.18
C MET A 783 -6.61 -12.94 -26.02
N LEU A 784 -6.65 -12.18 -24.92
CA LEU A 784 -7.41 -12.51 -23.73
C LEU A 784 -8.33 -11.33 -23.37
N TYR A 785 -9.62 -11.54 -23.53
CA TYR A 785 -10.65 -10.57 -23.19
C TYR A 785 -11.04 -10.71 -21.72
N SER A 786 -10.60 -9.75 -20.89
CA SER A 786 -10.83 -9.73 -19.44
C SER A 786 -12.03 -8.86 -19.07
N TYR A 787 -13.09 -9.44 -18.52
CA TYR A 787 -14.29 -8.71 -18.10
C TYR A 787 -14.03 -7.73 -16.95
N TYR A 788 -12.95 -7.92 -16.17
CA TYR A 788 -12.47 -6.95 -15.19
C TYR A 788 -12.21 -5.57 -15.80
N LYS A 789 -11.83 -5.48 -17.08
CA LYS A 789 -11.65 -4.20 -17.80
C LYS A 789 -12.96 -3.45 -17.99
N ASN A 790 -14.07 -4.16 -18.24
CA ASN A 790 -15.38 -3.58 -18.46
C ASN A 790 -15.98 -3.02 -17.16
N ILE A 791 -15.70 -3.68 -16.03
CA ILE A 791 -16.16 -3.26 -14.69
C ILE A 791 -15.07 -2.53 -13.89
N LYS A 792 -13.97 -2.09 -14.53
CA LYS A 792 -12.75 -1.62 -13.83
C LYS A 792 -13.04 -0.52 -12.81
N VAL A 793 -13.91 0.42 -13.14
CA VAL A 793 -14.33 1.52 -12.26
C VAL A 793 -15.19 1.04 -11.08
N LEU A 794 -16.09 0.07 -11.31
CA LEU A 794 -16.92 -0.51 -10.25
C LEU A 794 -16.11 -1.40 -9.28
N LEU A 795 -14.92 -1.84 -9.70
CA LEU A 795 -13.90 -2.51 -8.89
C LEU A 795 -12.77 -1.56 -8.45
N GLY A 796 -13.02 -0.24 -8.36
CA GLY A 796 -12.08 0.72 -7.76
C GLY A 796 -10.87 1.11 -8.62
N GLY A 797 -10.81 0.67 -9.87
CA GLY A 797 -9.88 1.16 -10.88
C GLY A 797 -10.33 2.46 -11.54
N ILE A 798 -9.51 2.97 -12.47
CA ILE A 798 -9.73 4.27 -13.13
C ILE A 798 -10.11 4.11 -14.61
N ASP A 799 -10.93 5.02 -15.14
CA ASP A 799 -11.09 5.24 -16.58
C ASP A 799 -10.15 6.33 -17.12
N SER A 800 -9.45 7.04 -16.21
CA SER A 800 -8.55 8.16 -16.47
C SER A 800 -9.21 9.43 -17.02
N ARG A 801 -10.53 9.41 -17.27
CA ARG A 801 -11.32 10.51 -17.86
C ARG A 801 -12.27 11.12 -16.82
N GLY A 802 -13.23 10.34 -16.32
CA GLY A 802 -14.20 10.75 -15.29
C GLY A 802 -13.82 10.27 -13.89
N VAL A 803 -13.18 9.10 -13.77
CA VAL A 803 -12.60 8.56 -12.55
C VAL A 803 -11.10 8.49 -12.73
N THR A 804 -10.39 9.38 -12.03
CA THR A 804 -8.95 9.61 -12.18
C THR A 804 -8.11 9.15 -10.98
N GLU A 805 -8.75 8.64 -9.91
CA GLU A 805 -8.08 8.13 -8.71
C GLU A 805 -8.68 6.79 -8.32
N ARG A 806 -7.86 5.89 -7.77
CA ARG A 806 -8.30 4.55 -7.34
C ARG A 806 -9.05 4.61 -6.01
N ALA A 807 -10.01 3.71 -5.81
CA ALA A 807 -10.57 3.47 -4.49
C ALA A 807 -9.60 2.60 -3.67
N THR A 808 -9.07 3.15 -2.57
CA THR A 808 -8.22 2.43 -1.60
C THR A 808 -9.04 1.67 -0.53
N LEU A 809 -10.34 2.00 -0.43
CA LEU A 809 -11.29 1.40 0.51
C LEU A 809 -12.44 0.71 -0.23
N LEU A 810 -12.94 -0.39 0.32
CA LEU A 810 -14.08 -1.11 -0.23
C LEU A 810 -15.36 -0.27 -0.23
N THR A 811 -15.96 -0.13 -1.41
CA THR A 811 -17.32 0.40 -1.56
C THR A 811 -18.36 -0.74 -1.55
N PRO A 812 -19.65 -0.47 -1.23
CA PRO A 812 -20.69 -1.48 -1.29
C PRO A 812 -20.80 -2.17 -2.66
N SER A 813 -20.57 -1.44 -3.76
CA SER A 813 -20.53 -1.98 -5.12
C SER A 813 -19.37 -2.96 -5.32
N MET A 814 -18.17 -2.63 -4.82
CA MET A 814 -17.01 -3.52 -4.87
C MET A 814 -17.29 -4.79 -4.08
N THR A 815 -17.82 -4.69 -2.85
CA THR A 815 -18.17 -5.85 -2.02
C THR A 815 -19.18 -6.77 -2.72
N SER A 816 -20.24 -6.24 -3.34
CA SER A 816 -21.20 -7.06 -4.10
C SER A 816 -20.57 -7.78 -5.31
N ILE A 817 -19.67 -7.12 -6.03
CA ILE A 817 -18.99 -7.73 -7.19
C ILE A 817 -17.98 -8.78 -6.72
N LEU A 818 -17.24 -8.53 -5.63
CA LEU A 818 -16.26 -9.47 -5.08
C LEU A 818 -16.94 -10.72 -4.48
N GLN A 819 -18.10 -10.55 -3.84
CA GLN A 819 -18.95 -11.68 -3.45
C GLN A 819 -19.44 -12.48 -4.66
N THR A 820 -19.85 -11.80 -5.74
CA THR A 820 -20.24 -12.46 -6.99
C THR A 820 -19.08 -13.25 -7.61
N HIS A 821 -17.88 -12.65 -7.67
CA HIS A 821 -16.65 -13.30 -8.12
C HIS A 821 -16.29 -14.52 -7.28
N ALA A 822 -16.37 -14.43 -5.95
CA ALA A 822 -16.11 -15.55 -5.04
C ALA A 822 -17.10 -16.71 -5.26
N ILE A 823 -18.40 -16.41 -5.32
CA ILE A 823 -19.47 -17.40 -5.54
C ILE A 823 -19.32 -18.07 -6.91
N GLU A 824 -19.22 -17.30 -7.98
CA GLU A 824 -19.15 -17.82 -9.36
C GLU A 824 -17.84 -18.55 -9.66
N SER A 825 -16.72 -18.13 -9.06
CA SER A 825 -15.43 -18.82 -9.23
C SER A 825 -15.35 -20.11 -8.41
N SER A 826 -16.05 -20.21 -7.28
CA SER A 826 -15.94 -21.36 -6.36
C SER A 826 -16.18 -22.71 -7.04
N CYS A 827 -17.20 -22.82 -7.90
CA CYS A 827 -17.52 -24.07 -8.58
C CYS A 827 -16.47 -24.46 -9.63
N PRO A 828 -16.16 -23.65 -10.66
CA PRO A 828 -15.14 -24.00 -11.64
C PRO A 828 -13.77 -24.25 -11.00
N ILE A 829 -13.39 -23.53 -9.94
CA ILE A 829 -12.15 -23.82 -9.19
C ILE A 829 -12.17 -25.24 -8.64
N VAL A 830 -13.20 -25.60 -7.85
CA VAL A 830 -13.25 -26.91 -7.18
C VAL A 830 -13.36 -28.06 -8.18
N VAL A 831 -14.24 -27.96 -9.17
CA VAL A 831 -14.43 -29.08 -10.13
C VAL A 831 -13.26 -29.21 -11.12
N LYS A 832 -12.59 -28.10 -11.48
CA LYS A 832 -11.38 -28.14 -12.34
C LYS A 832 -10.18 -28.69 -11.60
N ASP A 833 -9.93 -28.21 -10.38
CA ASP A 833 -8.77 -28.67 -9.59
C ASP A 833 -8.93 -30.16 -9.21
N PHE A 834 -10.11 -30.62 -8.79
CA PHE A 834 -10.33 -32.06 -8.60
C PHE A 834 -10.28 -32.87 -9.91
N GLY A 835 -10.76 -32.31 -11.03
CA GLY A 835 -10.70 -32.92 -12.36
C GLY A 835 -9.29 -33.08 -12.92
N LEU A 836 -8.30 -32.37 -12.36
CA LEU A 836 -6.88 -32.57 -12.67
C LEU A 836 -6.27 -33.71 -11.84
N PRO A 837 -5.31 -34.48 -12.39
CA PRO A 837 -4.49 -35.41 -11.62
C PRO A 837 -3.79 -34.71 -10.45
N ALA A 838 -3.65 -35.37 -9.29
CA ALA A 838 -3.18 -34.75 -8.04
C ALA A 838 -1.89 -33.91 -8.18
N ALA A 839 -0.91 -34.40 -8.95
CA ALA A 839 0.36 -33.70 -9.20
C ALA A 839 0.26 -32.44 -10.09
N LYS A 840 -0.90 -32.15 -10.69
CA LYS A 840 -1.20 -30.94 -11.46
C LYS A 840 -2.12 -29.95 -10.73
N ARG A 841 -2.56 -30.27 -9.52
CA ARG A 841 -3.50 -29.44 -8.74
C ARG A 841 -2.80 -28.23 -8.13
N ARG A 842 -3.51 -27.11 -8.10
CA ARG A 842 -3.07 -25.87 -7.44
C ARG A 842 -3.51 -25.86 -5.98
N LEU A 843 -4.72 -26.32 -5.69
CA LEU A 843 -5.33 -26.21 -4.35
C LEU A 843 -5.38 -27.55 -3.60
N PHE A 844 -6.16 -28.52 -4.09
CA PHE A 844 -6.57 -29.73 -3.38
C PHE A 844 -5.57 -30.89 -3.50
N THR A 845 -4.39 -30.64 -2.92
CA THR A 845 -3.21 -31.54 -2.98
C THR A 845 -3.15 -32.59 -1.86
N LYS A 846 -3.90 -32.41 -0.75
CA LYS A 846 -3.91 -33.33 0.42
C LYS A 846 -5.18 -34.18 0.53
N VAL A 847 -6.18 -33.96 -0.32
CA VAL A 847 -7.51 -34.59 -0.23
C VAL A 847 -8.00 -35.10 -1.59
N SER A 848 -8.88 -36.12 -1.56
CA SER A 848 -9.61 -36.57 -2.75
C SER A 848 -10.97 -35.87 -2.84
N GLU A 849 -11.60 -35.94 -4.01
CA GLU A 849 -12.91 -35.31 -4.29
C GLU A 849 -14.07 -35.95 -3.51
N ASN A 850 -13.83 -37.09 -2.85
CA ASN A 850 -14.81 -37.83 -2.05
C ASN A 850 -14.42 -37.96 -0.57
N LEU A 851 -13.35 -37.31 -0.12
CA LEU A 851 -12.87 -37.41 1.26
C LEU A 851 -13.76 -36.61 2.22
N THR A 852 -14.48 -37.33 3.09
CA THR A 852 -15.33 -36.79 4.16
C THR A 852 -14.65 -36.99 5.53
N PRO A 853 -15.05 -36.27 6.60
CA PRO A 853 -14.33 -36.32 7.87
C PRO A 853 -14.58 -37.57 8.72
N LEU A 854 -15.80 -38.12 8.73
CA LEU A 854 -16.17 -39.18 9.68
C LEU A 854 -15.55 -40.59 9.46
N PRO A 855 -15.16 -41.04 8.25
CA PRO A 855 -14.55 -42.36 8.07
C PRO A 855 -13.35 -42.59 9.01
N ALA A 856 -13.42 -43.69 9.76
CA ALA A 856 -12.56 -43.93 10.92
C ALA A 856 -11.40 -44.91 10.66
N ALA A 857 -11.62 -45.95 9.84
CA ALA A 857 -10.61 -47.00 9.61
C ALA A 857 -10.73 -47.74 8.25
N HIS A 858 -11.96 -48.00 7.76
CA HIS A 858 -12.16 -48.84 6.58
C HIS A 858 -13.22 -48.27 5.62
N GLN A 859 -12.92 -48.32 4.33
CA GLN A 859 -13.79 -48.00 3.20
C GLN A 859 -13.48 -48.98 2.06
N THR A 860 -14.48 -49.64 1.48
CA THR A 860 -14.29 -50.48 0.28
C THR A 860 -15.50 -50.48 -0.65
N THR A 861 -15.25 -50.52 -1.95
CA THR A 861 -16.26 -50.84 -2.96
C THR A 861 -16.27 -52.35 -3.19
N VAL A 862 -17.45 -52.95 -3.28
CA VAL A 862 -17.64 -54.37 -3.63
C VAL A 862 -18.61 -54.50 -4.80
N GLU A 863 -18.31 -55.40 -5.73
CA GLU A 863 -19.25 -55.79 -6.78
C GLU A 863 -20.19 -56.87 -6.26
N VAL A 864 -21.48 -56.58 -6.24
CA VAL A 864 -22.54 -57.54 -5.88
C VAL A 864 -22.89 -58.30 -7.15
N THR A 865 -22.25 -59.45 -7.35
CA THR A 865 -22.26 -60.21 -8.61
C THR A 865 -23.52 -61.03 -8.87
N SER A 866 -24.41 -61.14 -7.88
CA SER A 866 -25.63 -61.95 -7.90
C SER A 866 -26.53 -61.65 -9.10
N SER A 867 -27.10 -62.71 -9.68
CA SER A 867 -28.00 -62.66 -10.85
C SER A 867 -29.50 -62.61 -10.50
N SER A 868 -29.85 -62.65 -9.21
CA SER A 868 -31.23 -62.66 -8.72
C SER A 868 -31.35 -61.88 -7.40
N PRO A 869 -32.46 -61.16 -7.17
CA PRO A 869 -32.83 -60.60 -5.86
C PRO A 869 -32.83 -61.59 -4.68
N THR A 870 -32.93 -62.90 -4.94
CA THR A 870 -32.92 -63.96 -3.92
C THR A 870 -31.55 -64.59 -3.68
N ASN A 871 -30.51 -64.21 -4.43
CA ASN A 871 -29.16 -64.74 -4.31
C ASN A 871 -28.30 -63.79 -3.45
N TRP A 872 -28.39 -63.94 -2.13
CA TRP A 872 -27.59 -63.21 -1.16
C TRP A 872 -26.12 -63.63 -1.23
N GLN A 873 -25.21 -62.66 -1.10
CA GLN A 873 -23.76 -62.83 -1.11
C GLN A 873 -23.17 -62.13 0.12
N GLU A 874 -22.18 -62.77 0.75
CA GLU A 874 -21.44 -62.20 1.89
C GLU A 874 -20.30 -61.30 1.41
N HIS A 875 -20.30 -60.04 1.86
CA HIS A 875 -19.23 -59.09 1.61
C HIS A 875 -18.59 -58.68 2.94
N LYS A 876 -17.43 -59.28 3.25
CA LYS A 876 -16.66 -59.03 4.48
C LYS A 876 -15.77 -57.78 4.37
N VAL A 877 -15.76 -56.99 5.44
CA VAL A 877 -14.83 -55.91 5.79
C VAL A 877 -14.29 -56.18 7.20
N THR A 878 -12.98 -56.02 7.45
CA THR A 878 -12.45 -56.05 8.84
C THR A 878 -12.08 -54.63 9.25
N ALA A 879 -12.64 -54.16 10.37
CA ALA A 879 -12.45 -52.79 10.84
C ALA A 879 -12.31 -52.71 12.36
N GLN A 880 -11.45 -51.80 12.81
CA GLN A 880 -11.34 -51.38 14.21
C GLN A 880 -12.47 -50.38 14.53
N ILE A 881 -13.32 -50.73 15.49
CA ILE A 881 -14.46 -49.92 15.92
C ILE A 881 -14.12 -49.27 17.27
N PRO A 882 -14.19 -47.93 17.41
CA PRO A 882 -13.83 -47.26 18.66
C PRO A 882 -14.92 -47.39 19.73
N ALA A 883 -14.48 -47.34 20.99
CA ALA A 883 -15.34 -47.14 22.15
C ALA A 883 -16.22 -45.90 21.99
N LYS A 884 -17.45 -45.94 22.52
CA LYS A 884 -18.53 -44.94 22.31
C LYS A 884 -19.11 -44.91 20.89
N GLY A 885 -18.71 -45.87 20.04
CA GLY A 885 -19.50 -46.28 18.88
C GLY A 885 -19.09 -45.73 17.52
N ALA A 886 -19.74 -46.29 16.51
CA ALA A 886 -19.54 -46.00 15.08
C ALA A 886 -20.83 -46.24 14.30
N ASN A 887 -20.95 -45.63 13.12
CA ASN A 887 -21.97 -45.98 12.14
C ASN A 887 -21.34 -46.83 11.05
N ILE A 888 -21.89 -48.03 10.81
CA ILE A 888 -21.60 -48.82 9.62
C ILE A 888 -22.54 -48.34 8.53
N ARG A 889 -21.99 -47.88 7.41
CA ARG A 889 -22.79 -47.40 6.26
C ARG A 889 -22.53 -48.26 5.04
N ILE A 890 -23.61 -48.65 4.35
CA ILE A 890 -23.59 -49.42 3.11
C ILE A 890 -24.37 -48.62 2.06
N SER A 891 -23.67 -48.06 1.07
CA SER A 891 -24.27 -47.19 0.04
C SER A 891 -24.28 -47.86 -1.33
N PHE A 892 -25.35 -47.68 -2.12
CA PHE A 892 -25.40 -48.12 -3.52
C PHE A 892 -24.74 -47.06 -4.42
N LEU A 893 -23.74 -47.44 -5.22
CA LEU A 893 -22.91 -46.49 -5.98
C LEU A 893 -23.34 -46.27 -7.43
N ASN A 894 -24.14 -47.16 -8.01
CA ASN A 894 -24.44 -47.12 -9.44
C ASN A 894 -25.87 -47.58 -9.78
N PRO A 895 -26.92 -46.93 -9.24
CA PRO A 895 -28.29 -47.16 -9.73
C PRO A 895 -28.39 -46.97 -11.25
N PHE A 896 -29.30 -47.72 -11.87
CA PHE A 896 -29.66 -47.52 -13.28
C PHE A 896 -31.15 -47.83 -13.49
N CYS A 897 -31.81 -46.99 -14.27
CA CYS A 897 -33.18 -47.18 -14.74
C CYS A 897 -33.27 -46.60 -16.16
N ASP A 898 -33.59 -47.46 -17.13
CA ASP A 898 -33.99 -47.04 -18.46
C ASP A 898 -35.46 -46.63 -18.41
N TRP A 899 -35.75 -45.33 -18.26
CA TRP A 899 -37.10 -44.83 -17.98
C TRP A 899 -37.87 -44.46 -19.26
N ASN A 900 -38.91 -45.23 -19.58
CA ASN A 900 -39.73 -45.02 -20.78
C ASN A 900 -40.81 -43.92 -20.66
N GLY A 901 -40.93 -43.28 -19.49
CA GLY A 901 -42.00 -42.34 -19.16
C GLY A 901 -42.98 -42.85 -18.09
N THR A 902 -43.12 -44.17 -17.92
CA THR A 902 -44.02 -44.80 -16.94
C THR A 902 -43.41 -45.95 -16.14
N THR A 903 -42.39 -46.64 -16.66
CA THR A 903 -41.67 -47.73 -15.97
C THR A 903 -40.18 -47.75 -16.33
N CYS A 904 -39.36 -48.38 -15.49
CA CYS A 904 -37.98 -48.77 -15.85
C CYS A 904 -38.05 -50.03 -16.73
N THR A 905 -37.69 -49.93 -18.01
CA THR A 905 -37.64 -51.08 -18.95
C THR A 905 -36.47 -52.01 -18.68
N ASP A 906 -35.35 -51.45 -18.23
CA ASP A 906 -34.19 -52.16 -17.70
C ASP A 906 -33.71 -51.44 -16.42
N GLN A 907 -33.27 -52.18 -15.40
CA GLN A 907 -33.00 -51.60 -14.08
C GLN A 907 -31.92 -52.36 -13.30
N ARG A 908 -31.05 -51.60 -12.63
CA ARG A 908 -30.04 -52.10 -11.69
C ARG A 908 -30.34 -51.54 -10.30
N TYR A 909 -30.60 -52.42 -9.34
CA TYR A 909 -30.92 -52.07 -7.95
C TYR A 909 -30.24 -53.02 -6.96
N LEU A 910 -29.95 -52.51 -5.76
CA LEU A 910 -29.29 -53.23 -4.67
C LEU A 910 -30.33 -53.58 -3.59
N LEU A 911 -30.18 -54.76 -2.97
CA LEU A 911 -30.90 -55.19 -1.78
C LEU A 911 -29.90 -55.53 -0.67
N ILE A 912 -30.28 -55.24 0.58
CA ILE A 912 -29.51 -55.61 1.77
C ILE A 912 -30.44 -56.37 2.73
N ASP A 913 -30.04 -57.58 3.10
CA ASP A 913 -30.76 -58.47 4.02
C ASP A 913 -30.37 -58.13 5.47
N ALA A 914 -29.07 -58.24 5.78
CA ALA A 914 -28.54 -57.98 7.12
C ALA A 914 -27.05 -57.59 7.10
N VAL A 915 -26.55 -57.18 8.27
CA VAL A 915 -25.12 -57.06 8.55
C VAL A 915 -24.79 -57.96 9.74
N THR A 916 -23.86 -58.90 9.56
CA THR A 916 -23.32 -59.72 10.64
C THR A 916 -21.99 -59.15 11.10
N LEU A 917 -21.90 -58.82 12.38
CA LEU A 917 -20.68 -58.44 13.08
C LEU A 917 -20.06 -59.70 13.69
N ARG A 918 -18.76 -59.94 13.50
CA ARG A 918 -18.02 -61.02 14.15
C ARG A 918 -16.77 -60.46 14.82
N HIS A 919 -16.67 -60.61 16.14
CA HIS A 919 -15.53 -60.10 16.90
C HIS A 919 -14.27 -60.96 16.70
N ASN A 920 -13.14 -60.32 16.42
CA ASN A 920 -11.83 -60.94 16.32
C ASN A 920 -11.04 -60.64 17.62
N PRO A 921 -10.58 -61.64 18.40
CA PRO A 921 -10.42 -63.05 18.07
C PRO A 921 -11.50 -64.00 18.61
N SER A 922 -12.53 -63.54 19.36
CA SER A 922 -13.44 -64.47 20.07
C SER A 922 -14.40 -65.24 19.14
N GLY A 923 -14.53 -64.85 17.88
CA GLY A 923 -15.43 -65.46 16.90
C GLY A 923 -16.92 -65.20 17.14
N THR A 924 -17.27 -64.44 18.19
CA THR A 924 -18.66 -64.16 18.60
C THR A 924 -19.38 -63.34 17.53
N THR A 925 -20.56 -63.81 17.09
CA THR A 925 -21.34 -63.19 16.01
C THR A 925 -22.62 -62.51 16.52
N LEU A 926 -22.89 -61.31 16.02
CA LEU A 926 -24.17 -60.60 16.15
C LEU A 926 -24.70 -60.26 14.75
N ARG A 927 -25.87 -60.81 14.36
CA ARG A 927 -26.55 -60.44 13.11
C ARG A 927 -27.58 -59.36 13.38
N LEU A 928 -27.56 -58.31 12.54
CA LEU A 928 -28.45 -57.16 12.56
C LEU A 928 -29.19 -57.12 11.22
N GLU A 929 -30.47 -57.48 11.22
CA GLU A 929 -31.36 -57.34 10.06
C GLU A 929 -31.44 -55.87 9.62
N ALA A 930 -31.70 -55.58 8.34
CA ALA A 930 -31.71 -54.20 7.84
C ALA A 930 -32.80 -53.31 8.45
N ASN A 931 -33.78 -53.88 9.16
CA ASN A 931 -34.82 -53.18 9.93
C ASN A 931 -34.58 -53.09 11.45
N ALA A 932 -33.41 -53.52 11.95
CA ALA A 932 -33.11 -53.59 13.39
C ALA A 932 -33.12 -52.20 14.09
N PRO A 933 -33.37 -52.12 15.42
CA PRO A 933 -33.24 -50.87 16.16
C PRO A 933 -31.84 -50.26 16.02
N GLY A 934 -31.76 -48.97 15.72
CA GLY A 934 -30.49 -48.27 15.42
C GLY A 934 -30.10 -48.27 13.93
N THR A 935 -30.88 -48.91 13.05
CA THR A 935 -30.78 -48.76 11.59
C THR A 935 -31.51 -47.50 11.10
N SER A 936 -31.05 -46.94 9.99
CA SER A 936 -31.76 -45.91 9.23
C SER A 936 -31.41 -46.00 7.73
N ILE A 937 -32.35 -45.59 6.87
CA ILE A 937 -32.13 -45.48 5.41
C ILE A 937 -31.95 -44.00 5.06
N ILE A 938 -30.91 -43.72 4.28
CA ILE A 938 -30.57 -42.42 3.73
C ILE A 938 -30.86 -42.44 2.22
N GLY A 939 -31.61 -41.45 1.72
CA GLY A 939 -31.94 -41.32 0.30
C GLY A 939 -33.37 -40.85 0.07
N LYS A 940 -33.86 -40.94 -1.17
CA LYS A 940 -35.25 -40.58 -1.51
C LYS A 940 -36.21 -41.67 -1.05
N LYS A 941 -37.19 -41.33 -0.22
CA LYS A 941 -38.14 -42.28 0.41
C LYS A 941 -38.97 -43.15 -0.56
N LEU A 942 -39.09 -42.76 -1.83
CA LEU A 942 -39.75 -43.56 -2.87
C LEU A 942 -38.82 -44.60 -3.52
N ASP A 943 -37.51 -44.36 -3.50
CA ASP A 943 -36.49 -45.20 -4.14
C ASP A 943 -35.68 -46.02 -3.13
N CYS A 944 -35.74 -45.63 -1.85
CA CYS A 944 -34.94 -46.16 -0.75
C CYS A 944 -35.88 -46.46 0.44
N PHE A 945 -36.23 -47.73 0.64
CA PHE A 945 -37.20 -48.13 1.67
C PHE A 945 -36.90 -49.52 2.26
N LEU A 946 -37.54 -49.83 3.39
CA LEU A 946 -37.55 -51.18 3.96
C LEU A 946 -38.72 -51.97 3.36
N ASP A 947 -38.41 -53.16 2.85
CA ASP A 947 -39.37 -54.16 2.38
C ASP A 947 -39.32 -55.37 3.33
N GLY A 948 -40.19 -55.36 4.34
CA GLY A 948 -40.19 -56.33 5.44
C GLY A 948 -38.94 -56.23 6.32
N SER A 949 -38.03 -57.19 6.18
CA SER A 949 -36.72 -57.25 6.85
C SER A 949 -35.61 -56.52 6.10
N ASN A 950 -35.78 -56.32 4.79
CA ASN A 950 -34.69 -56.00 3.87
C ASN A 950 -34.71 -54.51 3.50
N ALA A 951 -33.56 -53.91 3.17
CA ALA A 951 -33.49 -52.59 2.56
C ALA A 951 -33.41 -52.69 1.03
N SER A 952 -34.27 -51.96 0.32
CA SER A 952 -34.43 -51.97 -1.14
C SER A 952 -34.02 -50.63 -1.74
N PHE A 953 -32.96 -50.63 -2.57
CA PHE A 953 -32.28 -49.42 -3.05
C PHE A 953 -32.28 -49.31 -4.59
N PHE A 954 -33.17 -48.45 -5.10
CA PHE A 954 -33.37 -48.19 -6.53
C PHE A 954 -32.68 -46.91 -7.04
N SER A 955 -32.21 -46.03 -6.14
CA SER A 955 -31.41 -44.84 -6.47
C SER A 955 -30.15 -44.72 -5.58
N ASP A 956 -29.56 -43.53 -5.44
CA ASP A 956 -28.34 -43.28 -4.65
C ASP A 956 -28.63 -43.37 -3.12
N CYS A 957 -28.95 -44.57 -2.65
CA CYS A 957 -29.40 -44.89 -1.29
C CYS A 957 -28.26 -45.39 -0.39
N ALA A 958 -28.44 -45.32 0.93
CA ALA A 958 -27.58 -46.02 1.89
C ALA A 958 -28.32 -46.54 3.13
N LEU A 959 -27.88 -47.69 3.64
CA LEU A 959 -28.23 -48.21 4.97
C LEU A 959 -27.18 -47.71 5.95
N ASN A 960 -27.60 -47.21 7.10
CA ASN A 960 -26.72 -46.76 8.17
C ASN A 960 -27.11 -47.47 9.48
N ILE A 961 -26.16 -48.13 10.12
CA ILE A 961 -26.37 -48.91 11.36
C ILE A 961 -25.51 -48.32 12.46
N PHE A 962 -26.13 -47.74 13.48
CA PHE A 962 -25.41 -47.22 14.65
C PHE A 962 -25.06 -48.35 15.63
N LEU A 963 -23.77 -48.50 15.93
CA LEU A 963 -23.25 -49.37 16.98
C LEU A 963 -22.79 -48.50 18.14
N ASN A 964 -23.29 -48.78 19.35
CA ASN A 964 -22.70 -48.27 20.59
C ASN A 964 -21.93 -49.41 21.25
N LEU A 965 -20.63 -49.23 21.49
CA LEU A 965 -19.73 -50.23 22.10
C LEU A 965 -19.01 -49.61 23.29
N ASP A 966 -18.92 -50.36 24.39
CA ASP A 966 -18.34 -49.88 25.66
C ASP A 966 -16.81 -49.71 25.59
N ASP A 967 -16.16 -50.47 24.72
CA ASP A 967 -14.71 -50.44 24.47
C ASP A 967 -14.42 -50.52 22.94
N ALA A 968 -13.15 -50.46 22.55
CA ALA A 968 -12.73 -50.62 21.16
C ALA A 968 -12.57 -52.11 20.77
N TYR A 969 -13.09 -52.48 19.60
CA TYR A 969 -13.14 -53.88 19.14
C TYR A 969 -12.78 -54.01 17.66
N GLU A 970 -12.05 -55.08 17.30
CA GLU A 970 -11.87 -55.46 15.89
C GLU A 970 -13.05 -56.33 15.44
N LEU A 971 -13.83 -55.83 14.48
CA LEU A 971 -15.00 -56.53 13.95
C LEU A 971 -14.83 -56.85 12.47
N ASP A 972 -15.12 -58.11 12.13
CA ASP A 972 -15.54 -58.51 10.79
C ASP A 972 -16.99 -58.05 10.58
N ILE A 973 -17.18 -57.06 9.72
CA ILE A 973 -18.47 -56.58 9.22
C ILE A 973 -18.79 -57.34 7.94
N ILE A 974 -19.82 -58.18 7.96
CA ILE A 974 -20.24 -59.02 6.84
C ILE A 974 -21.61 -58.54 6.36
N ALA A 975 -21.65 -57.84 5.23
CA ALA A 975 -22.88 -57.39 4.60
C ALA A 975 -23.49 -58.49 3.73
N HIS A 976 -24.76 -58.84 3.98
CA HIS A 976 -25.52 -59.80 3.19
C HIS A 976 -26.31 -59.04 2.12
N MET A 977 -25.87 -59.11 0.86
CA MET A 977 -26.39 -58.28 -0.22
C MET A 977 -26.75 -59.08 -1.46
N SER A 978 -27.77 -58.64 -2.18
CA SER A 978 -28.11 -59.15 -3.51
C SER A 978 -28.46 -57.98 -4.44
N ALA A 979 -28.50 -58.23 -5.74
CA ALA A 979 -28.77 -57.18 -6.71
C ALA A 979 -29.50 -57.72 -7.94
N ARG A 980 -30.31 -56.86 -8.56
CA ARG A 980 -30.70 -57.02 -9.96
C ARG A 980 -29.68 -56.31 -10.83
N GLN A 981 -29.17 -57.01 -11.84
CA GLN A 981 -28.24 -56.45 -12.82
C GLN A 981 -29.01 -55.84 -14.00
N SER A 982 -28.46 -54.79 -14.59
CA SER A 982 -28.95 -54.25 -15.87
C SER A 982 -28.56 -55.19 -17.01
N THR A 983 -29.42 -55.27 -18.03
CA THR A 983 -29.16 -56.00 -19.28
C THR A 983 -28.56 -55.12 -20.37
N THR A 984 -28.74 -53.79 -20.27
CA THR A 984 -28.22 -52.79 -21.23
C THR A 984 -26.93 -52.10 -20.78
N LYS A 985 -26.57 -52.18 -19.50
CA LYS A 985 -25.31 -51.68 -18.90
C LYS A 985 -24.51 -52.85 -18.32
N PRO A 986 -23.32 -53.18 -18.85
CA PRO A 986 -22.57 -54.39 -18.47
C PRO A 986 -21.84 -54.31 -17.11
N GLU A 987 -21.70 -53.11 -16.56
CA GLU A 987 -21.24 -52.85 -15.19
C GLU A 987 -22.10 -53.56 -14.14
N ARG A 988 -21.47 -54.26 -13.19
CA ARG A 988 -22.16 -54.88 -12.05
C ARG A 988 -22.69 -53.85 -11.05
N ALA A 989 -23.69 -54.24 -10.26
CA ALA A 989 -24.12 -53.46 -9.11
C ALA A 989 -22.96 -53.31 -8.10
N GLN A 990 -22.67 -52.08 -7.69
CA GLN A 990 -21.57 -51.74 -6.79
C GLN A 990 -22.09 -51.16 -5.48
N ALA A 991 -21.73 -51.80 -4.37
CA ALA A 991 -21.98 -51.29 -3.02
C ALA A 991 -20.69 -50.73 -2.41
N PHE A 992 -20.83 -49.78 -1.49
CA PHE A 992 -19.72 -49.16 -0.75
C PHE A 992 -19.95 -49.34 0.75
N ILE A 993 -19.05 -50.07 1.40
CA ILE A 993 -19.10 -50.35 2.84
C ILE A 993 -18.06 -49.46 3.53
N GLU A 994 -18.50 -48.64 4.48
CA GLU A 994 -17.65 -47.74 5.25
C GLU A 994 -17.98 -47.73 6.74
N VAL A 995 -16.95 -47.49 7.57
CA VAL A 995 -17.08 -47.30 9.02
C VAL A 995 -16.83 -45.84 9.37
N LEU A 996 -17.88 -45.17 9.84
CA LEU A 996 -17.90 -43.77 10.23
C LEU A 996 -17.83 -43.66 11.76
N SER A 997 -17.01 -42.73 12.28
CA SER A 997 -17.01 -42.39 13.70
C SER A 997 -18.37 -41.83 14.15
N ALA A 998 -18.78 -42.13 15.38
CA ALA A 998 -19.96 -41.53 16.01
C ALA A 998 -19.70 -40.11 16.56
N ALA A 999 -18.48 -39.58 16.43
CA ALA A 999 -18.15 -38.22 16.84
C ALA A 999 -18.93 -37.17 16.02
N ASP A 1000 -19.24 -36.03 16.63
CA ASP A 1000 -19.75 -34.86 15.91
C ASP A 1000 -18.74 -34.41 14.84
N ILE A 1001 -19.21 -34.32 13.60
CA ILE A 1001 -18.44 -33.95 12.41
C ILE A 1001 -17.79 -32.55 12.51
N ILE A 1002 -18.34 -31.63 13.31
CA ILE A 1002 -17.80 -30.28 13.54
C ILE A 1002 -16.59 -30.33 14.50
N THR A 1003 -16.59 -31.24 15.48
CA THR A 1003 -15.51 -31.41 16.45
C THR A 1003 -14.57 -32.59 16.16
N ALA A 1004 -14.88 -33.41 15.14
CA ALA A 1004 -14.14 -34.62 14.78
C ALA A 1004 -12.63 -34.42 14.61
N ASN A 1005 -11.88 -35.45 15.00
CA ASN A 1005 -10.42 -35.49 15.01
C ASN A 1005 -9.86 -36.83 14.47
N THR A 1006 -10.59 -37.44 13.52
CA THR A 1006 -10.14 -38.58 12.71
C THR A 1006 -8.94 -38.20 11.82
N ALA A 1007 -8.27 -39.20 11.22
CA ALA A 1007 -7.25 -38.95 10.21
C ALA A 1007 -7.77 -38.07 9.05
N ASN A 1008 -8.99 -38.32 8.55
CA ASN A 1008 -9.60 -37.52 7.50
C ASN A 1008 -9.91 -36.08 7.96
N ALA A 1009 -10.44 -35.89 9.17
CA ALA A 1009 -10.68 -34.55 9.71
C ALA A 1009 -9.37 -33.75 9.86
N LEU A 1010 -8.28 -34.41 10.28
CA LEU A 1010 -6.95 -33.81 10.34
C LEU A 1010 -6.38 -33.47 8.95
N LEU A 1011 -6.60 -34.32 7.94
CA LEU A 1011 -6.24 -34.02 6.54
C LEU A 1011 -7.02 -32.84 5.98
N ILE A 1012 -8.32 -32.73 6.24
CA ILE A 1012 -9.15 -31.58 5.83
C ILE A 1012 -8.66 -30.30 6.53
N LYS A 1013 -8.40 -30.35 7.85
CA LYS A 1013 -7.82 -29.22 8.61
C LYS A 1013 -6.44 -28.82 8.07
N SER A 1014 -5.60 -29.78 7.65
CA SER A 1014 -4.30 -29.50 7.01
C SER A 1014 -4.43 -28.92 5.60
N GLN A 1015 -5.42 -29.35 4.83
CA GLN A 1015 -5.75 -28.79 3.52
C GLN A 1015 -6.29 -27.36 3.64
N ILE A 1016 -7.03 -27.04 4.71
CA ILE A 1016 -7.48 -25.69 5.04
C ILE A 1016 -6.29 -24.77 5.38
N VAL A 1017 -5.28 -25.26 6.10
CA VAL A 1017 -4.04 -24.50 6.34
C VAL A 1017 -3.32 -24.18 5.03
N ASP A 1018 -3.23 -25.12 4.08
CA ASP A 1018 -2.65 -24.87 2.76
C ASP A 1018 -3.45 -23.83 1.95
N LEU A 1019 -4.77 -23.79 2.10
CA LEU A 1019 -5.62 -22.78 1.45
C LEU A 1019 -5.37 -21.39 2.04
N PHE A 1020 -5.30 -21.24 3.37
CA PHE A 1020 -4.91 -19.98 4.01
C PHE A 1020 -3.52 -19.52 3.53
N GLN A 1021 -2.51 -20.41 3.56
CA GLN A 1021 -1.15 -20.04 3.16
C GLN A 1021 -1.06 -19.64 1.67
N LYS A 1022 -1.78 -20.32 0.78
CA LYS A 1022 -1.78 -19.98 -0.66
C LYS A 1022 -2.60 -18.72 -0.95
N LEU A 1023 -3.85 -18.67 -0.48
CA LEU A 1023 -4.82 -17.64 -0.86
C LEU A 1023 -4.63 -16.33 -0.08
N HIS A 1024 -4.32 -16.42 1.21
CA HIS A 1024 -4.20 -15.29 2.15
C HIS A 1024 -2.77 -15.02 2.65
N GLY A 1025 -1.80 -15.90 2.35
CA GLY A 1025 -0.43 -15.78 2.86
C GLY A 1025 -0.26 -16.22 4.32
N SER A 1026 -1.32 -16.09 5.12
CA SER A 1026 -1.39 -16.47 6.54
C SER A 1026 -1.14 -17.96 6.79
N SER A 1027 -0.25 -18.25 7.75
CA SER A 1027 0.07 -19.61 8.20
C SER A 1027 -0.51 -19.88 9.59
N TYR A 1028 -1.40 -20.86 9.71
CA TYR A 1028 -2.10 -21.18 10.96
C TYR A 1028 -1.80 -22.61 11.46
N ALA A 1029 -1.75 -22.78 12.78
CA ALA A 1029 -1.75 -24.11 13.40
C ALA A 1029 -3.09 -24.83 13.21
N LEU A 1030 -3.09 -26.16 13.17
CA LEU A 1030 -4.30 -26.97 12.95
C LEU A 1030 -5.42 -26.69 13.95
N ASN A 1031 -5.08 -26.31 15.19
CA ASN A 1031 -6.02 -25.98 16.26
C ASN A 1031 -6.35 -24.48 16.35
N SER A 1032 -5.95 -23.64 15.39
CA SER A 1032 -6.29 -22.22 15.40
C SER A 1032 -7.80 -22.01 15.25
N LYS A 1033 -8.28 -20.87 15.77
CA LYS A 1033 -9.68 -20.45 15.64
C LYS A 1033 -10.11 -20.39 14.17
N GLN A 1034 -9.27 -19.82 13.30
CA GLN A 1034 -9.50 -19.70 11.85
C GLN A 1034 -9.66 -21.07 11.18
N VAL A 1035 -8.79 -22.03 11.50
CA VAL A 1035 -8.84 -23.39 10.93
C VAL A 1035 -10.07 -24.15 11.45
N GLN A 1036 -10.38 -24.08 12.74
CA GLN A 1036 -11.58 -24.74 13.29
C GLN A 1036 -12.88 -24.11 12.76
N GLN A 1037 -12.97 -22.78 12.63
CA GLN A 1037 -14.14 -22.12 12.04
C GLN A 1037 -14.33 -22.48 10.55
N THR A 1038 -13.25 -22.53 9.77
CA THR A 1038 -13.31 -22.94 8.36
C THR A 1038 -13.65 -24.43 8.21
N TYR A 1039 -13.16 -25.27 9.12
CA TYR A 1039 -13.52 -26.68 9.19
C TYR A 1039 -15.00 -26.88 9.58
N ALA A 1040 -15.53 -26.07 10.49
CA ALA A 1040 -16.96 -26.06 10.82
C ALA A 1040 -17.82 -25.65 9.60
N LEU A 1041 -17.39 -24.64 8.83
CA LEU A 1041 -18.04 -24.26 7.56
C LEU A 1041 -18.06 -25.42 6.56
N PHE A 1042 -16.92 -26.10 6.38
CA PHE A 1042 -16.85 -27.31 5.54
C PHE A 1042 -17.83 -28.39 6.02
N SER A 1043 -17.82 -28.71 7.32
CA SER A 1043 -18.67 -29.76 7.90
C SER A 1043 -20.16 -29.43 7.77
N VAL A 1044 -20.58 -28.17 8.01
CA VAL A 1044 -21.98 -27.74 7.85
C VAL A 1044 -22.42 -27.79 6.37
N ALA A 1045 -21.57 -27.32 5.46
CA ALA A 1045 -21.84 -27.41 4.02
C ALA A 1045 -21.92 -28.86 3.52
N LEU A 1046 -21.10 -29.76 4.08
CA LEU A 1046 -21.14 -31.19 3.79
C LEU A 1046 -22.44 -31.85 4.28
N ILE A 1047 -22.89 -31.55 5.50
CA ILE A 1047 -24.19 -32.03 6.02
C ILE A 1047 -25.31 -31.59 5.08
N ALA A 1048 -25.37 -30.31 4.72
CA ALA A 1048 -26.40 -29.77 3.83
C ALA A 1048 -26.36 -30.41 2.43
N ALA A 1049 -25.17 -30.64 1.88
CA ALA A 1049 -25.00 -31.33 0.59
C ALA A 1049 -25.52 -32.78 0.66
N GLN A 1050 -25.20 -33.52 1.72
CA GLN A 1050 -25.66 -34.90 1.92
C GLN A 1050 -27.18 -34.99 2.16
N GLN A 1051 -27.75 -34.09 2.96
CA GLN A 1051 -29.19 -34.01 3.19
C GLN A 1051 -29.99 -33.68 1.91
N SER A 1052 -29.38 -32.99 0.93
CA SER A 1052 -30.04 -32.68 -0.34
C SER A 1052 -30.32 -33.90 -1.23
N GLY A 1053 -29.61 -35.02 -1.02
CA GLY A 1053 -29.70 -36.21 -1.87
C GLY A 1053 -29.28 -36.00 -3.33
N LYS A 1054 -28.65 -34.86 -3.68
CA LYS A 1054 -28.17 -34.58 -5.04
C LYS A 1054 -26.78 -35.15 -5.24
N THR A 1055 -26.58 -36.01 -6.22
CA THR A 1055 -25.25 -36.50 -6.62
C THR A 1055 -24.57 -35.67 -7.70
N GLN A 1056 -25.23 -34.61 -8.21
CA GLN A 1056 -24.70 -33.68 -9.22
C GLN A 1056 -24.65 -32.22 -8.72
N ILE A 1057 -23.78 -31.39 -9.30
CA ILE A 1057 -23.72 -29.93 -9.08
C ILE A 1057 -24.34 -29.19 -10.28
N ASP A 1058 -25.68 -29.21 -10.35
CA ASP A 1058 -26.47 -28.70 -11.49
C ASP A 1058 -26.16 -27.24 -11.90
N ASN A 1059 -25.83 -26.39 -10.93
CA ASN A 1059 -25.69 -24.94 -11.12
C ASN A 1059 -24.23 -24.49 -11.43
N CYS A 1060 -23.33 -25.40 -11.80
CA CYS A 1060 -21.93 -25.08 -12.03
C CYS A 1060 -21.71 -24.41 -13.40
N GLN A 1061 -21.66 -23.06 -13.43
CA GLN A 1061 -21.42 -22.29 -14.66
C GLN A 1061 -19.94 -22.34 -15.10
N THR A 1062 -19.48 -23.49 -15.57
CA THR A 1062 -18.09 -23.75 -15.97
C THR A 1062 -17.60 -22.84 -17.11
N TRP A 1063 -18.50 -22.36 -17.97
CA TRP A 1063 -18.21 -21.39 -19.04
C TRP A 1063 -17.84 -19.98 -18.54
N ILE A 1064 -17.96 -19.69 -17.23
CA ILE A 1064 -17.44 -18.46 -16.63
C ILE A 1064 -15.91 -18.48 -16.58
N ASP A 1065 -15.27 -19.66 -16.65
CA ASP A 1065 -13.82 -19.81 -16.76
C ASP A 1065 -13.41 -20.04 -18.22
N GLY A 1066 -12.86 -19.03 -18.89
CA GLY A 1066 -12.40 -19.14 -20.28
C GLY A 1066 -11.28 -20.16 -20.52
N LYS A 1067 -10.65 -20.68 -19.45
CA LYS A 1067 -9.64 -21.75 -19.51
C LYS A 1067 -10.17 -23.13 -19.11
N PHE A 1068 -11.46 -23.27 -18.78
CA PHE A 1068 -12.00 -24.51 -18.21
C PHE A 1068 -11.70 -25.74 -19.08
N PHE A 1069 -11.96 -25.64 -20.38
CA PHE A 1069 -11.71 -26.73 -21.33
C PHE A 1069 -10.24 -26.83 -21.77
N SER A 1070 -9.49 -25.72 -21.85
CA SER A 1070 -8.09 -25.77 -22.30
C SER A 1070 -7.14 -26.37 -21.26
N ASP A 1071 -7.48 -26.29 -19.97
CA ASP A 1071 -6.69 -26.89 -18.89
C ASP A 1071 -7.03 -28.38 -18.67
N LEU A 1072 -8.26 -28.82 -18.97
CA LEU A 1072 -8.75 -30.19 -18.71
C LEU A 1072 -8.68 -31.14 -19.91
N LEU A 1073 -8.73 -30.63 -21.14
CA LEU A 1073 -8.78 -31.44 -22.35
C LEU A 1073 -7.41 -31.53 -23.04
N THR A 1074 -7.10 -32.69 -23.63
CA THR A 1074 -5.96 -32.80 -24.57
C THR A 1074 -6.21 -31.97 -25.84
N PRO A 1075 -5.18 -31.55 -26.59
CA PRO A 1075 -5.36 -30.73 -27.80
C PRO A 1075 -6.39 -31.28 -28.79
N ASN A 1076 -6.39 -32.60 -29.02
CA ASN A 1076 -7.35 -33.26 -29.91
C ASN A 1076 -8.79 -33.17 -29.39
N GLN A 1077 -8.99 -33.35 -28.08
CA GLN A 1077 -10.31 -33.18 -27.45
C GLN A 1077 -10.74 -31.71 -27.45
N LEU A 1078 -9.81 -30.77 -27.28
CA LEU A 1078 -10.09 -29.34 -27.32
C LEU A 1078 -10.54 -28.90 -28.73
N SER A 1079 -9.94 -29.43 -29.80
CA SER A 1079 -10.39 -29.19 -31.18
C SER A 1079 -11.76 -29.79 -31.53
N LEU A 1080 -12.25 -30.75 -30.75
CA LEU A 1080 -13.63 -31.27 -30.85
C LEU A 1080 -14.62 -30.48 -29.96
N ALA A 1081 -14.12 -29.87 -28.89
CA ALA A 1081 -14.88 -29.08 -27.94
C ALA A 1081 -15.12 -27.62 -28.37
N ARG A 1082 -14.17 -26.98 -29.06
CA ARG A 1082 -14.29 -25.58 -29.52
C ARG A 1082 -13.69 -25.34 -30.90
N SER A 1083 -14.35 -24.48 -31.69
CA SER A 1083 -13.89 -24.00 -33.00
C SER A 1083 -14.05 -22.48 -33.11
N PRO A 1084 -13.33 -21.78 -34.00
CA PRO A 1084 -13.61 -20.36 -34.29
C PRO A 1084 -15.07 -20.16 -34.76
N ASP A 1085 -15.65 -18.99 -34.51
CA ASP A 1085 -17.02 -18.68 -34.91
C ASP A 1085 -17.20 -18.72 -36.45
N PRO A 1086 -18.15 -19.51 -36.98
CA PRO A 1086 -18.36 -19.63 -38.43
C PRO A 1086 -18.96 -18.37 -39.10
N LYS A 1087 -19.30 -17.32 -38.33
CA LYS A 1087 -19.72 -16.02 -38.87
C LYS A 1087 -18.57 -14.99 -38.93
N GLY A 1088 -17.34 -15.40 -38.58
CA GLY A 1088 -16.15 -14.55 -38.63
C GLY A 1088 -15.91 -13.71 -37.37
N GLY A 1089 -16.64 -13.97 -36.27
CA GLY A 1089 -16.37 -13.35 -34.97
C GLY A 1089 -15.05 -13.83 -34.36
N ASN A 1090 -14.34 -12.93 -33.66
CA ASN A 1090 -13.10 -13.26 -32.94
C ASN A 1090 -13.40 -13.92 -31.58
N PHE A 1091 -14.14 -15.04 -31.59
CA PHE A 1091 -14.43 -15.86 -30.41
C PHE A 1091 -14.59 -17.33 -30.79
N TYR A 1092 -14.57 -18.22 -29.79
CA TYR A 1092 -14.79 -19.66 -29.98
C TYR A 1092 -16.27 -20.03 -29.80
N ALA A 1093 -16.81 -20.81 -30.74
CA ALA A 1093 -18.06 -21.54 -30.58
C ALA A 1093 -17.80 -22.88 -29.86
N ILE A 1094 -18.67 -23.25 -28.92
CA ILE A 1094 -18.54 -24.47 -28.09
C ILE A 1094 -19.48 -25.58 -28.59
N ASN A 1095 -18.94 -26.79 -28.74
CA ASN A 1095 -19.67 -27.99 -29.11
C ASN A 1095 -20.31 -28.64 -27.86
N PHE A 1096 -21.46 -28.12 -27.43
CA PHE A 1096 -22.17 -28.60 -26.24
C PHE A 1096 -22.51 -30.10 -26.27
N ASN A 1097 -22.79 -30.68 -27.46
CA ASN A 1097 -23.03 -32.12 -27.59
C ASN A 1097 -21.81 -32.97 -27.21
N TYR A 1098 -20.60 -32.45 -27.43
CA TYR A 1098 -19.36 -33.11 -27.03
C TYR A 1098 -18.97 -32.82 -25.58
N VAL A 1099 -19.13 -31.58 -25.09
CA VAL A 1099 -18.68 -31.22 -23.73
C VAL A 1099 -19.67 -31.58 -22.63
N ASN A 1100 -20.98 -31.66 -22.87
CA ASN A 1100 -21.97 -31.93 -21.82
C ASN A 1100 -21.74 -33.26 -21.07
N PRO A 1101 -21.42 -34.39 -21.74
CA PRO A 1101 -21.06 -35.63 -21.03
C PRO A 1101 -19.77 -35.52 -20.20
N LEU A 1102 -18.81 -34.71 -20.63
CA LEU A 1102 -17.56 -34.46 -19.88
C LEU A 1102 -17.83 -33.58 -18.65
N LEU A 1103 -18.63 -32.53 -18.80
CA LEU A 1103 -19.09 -31.66 -17.71
C LEU A 1103 -19.87 -32.43 -16.63
N ALA A 1104 -20.67 -33.43 -17.03
CA ALA A 1104 -21.36 -34.30 -16.08
C ALA A 1104 -20.38 -35.10 -15.20
N ASN A 1105 -19.28 -35.60 -15.76
CA ASN A 1105 -18.25 -36.29 -14.97
C ASN A 1105 -17.53 -35.34 -13.99
N TYR A 1106 -17.12 -34.15 -14.43
CA TYR A 1106 -16.42 -33.20 -13.55
C TYR A 1106 -17.32 -32.66 -12.42
N THR A 1107 -18.62 -32.45 -12.68
CA THR A 1107 -19.59 -31.90 -11.72
C THR A 1107 -20.35 -32.95 -10.89
N LEU A 1108 -19.95 -34.23 -10.97
CA LEU A 1108 -20.42 -35.30 -10.10
C LEU A 1108 -19.87 -35.12 -8.66
N ASP A 1109 -20.73 -35.14 -7.65
CA ASP A 1109 -20.40 -35.00 -6.23
C ASP A 1109 -21.26 -35.96 -5.38
N ARG A 1110 -20.91 -37.25 -5.37
CA ARG A 1110 -21.64 -38.28 -4.61
C ARG A 1110 -21.50 -38.14 -3.09
N SER A 1111 -20.37 -37.61 -2.63
CA SER A 1111 -20.04 -37.49 -1.21
C SER A 1111 -20.59 -36.21 -0.56
N GLY A 1112 -20.81 -35.15 -1.36
CA GLY A 1112 -21.05 -33.79 -0.88
C GLY A 1112 -19.77 -32.97 -0.66
N ALA A 1113 -18.58 -33.59 -0.79
CA ALA A 1113 -17.31 -32.96 -0.47
C ALA A 1113 -16.92 -31.86 -1.47
N LYS A 1114 -17.31 -31.94 -2.75
CA LYS A 1114 -17.07 -30.83 -3.69
C LYS A 1114 -17.86 -29.59 -3.29
N ARG A 1115 -19.15 -29.72 -2.97
CA ARG A 1115 -19.96 -28.58 -2.48
C ARG A 1115 -19.49 -28.04 -1.13
N ALA A 1116 -18.99 -28.89 -0.24
CA ALA A 1116 -18.34 -28.46 0.99
C ALA A 1116 -17.06 -27.63 0.72
N TRP A 1117 -16.21 -28.06 -0.23
CA TRP A 1117 -15.07 -27.27 -0.67
C TRP A 1117 -15.45 -25.98 -1.41
N MET A 1118 -16.56 -25.95 -2.15
CA MET A 1118 -17.07 -24.71 -2.77
C MET A 1118 -17.44 -23.66 -1.72
N ALA A 1119 -18.04 -24.06 -0.59
CA ALA A 1119 -18.31 -23.14 0.52
C ALA A 1119 -17.02 -22.57 1.12
N VAL A 1120 -16.00 -23.42 1.33
CA VAL A 1120 -14.68 -22.98 1.81
C VAL A 1120 -13.99 -22.04 0.81
N VAL A 1121 -13.99 -22.35 -0.49
CA VAL A 1121 -13.40 -21.48 -1.52
C VAL A 1121 -14.15 -20.16 -1.65
N THR A 1122 -15.49 -20.16 -1.52
CA THR A 1122 -16.29 -18.92 -1.50
C THR A 1122 -15.91 -18.04 -0.31
N TYR A 1123 -15.76 -18.62 0.89
CA TYR A 1123 -15.28 -17.90 2.07
C TYR A 1123 -13.85 -17.35 1.87
N MET A 1124 -12.94 -18.17 1.33
CA MET A 1124 -11.55 -17.76 1.08
C MET A 1124 -11.46 -16.59 0.09
N LEU A 1125 -12.15 -16.66 -1.05
CA LEU A 1125 -12.12 -15.61 -2.08
C LEU A 1125 -12.88 -14.34 -1.68
N GLY A 1126 -13.85 -14.45 -0.77
CA GLY A 1126 -14.59 -13.32 -0.20
C GLY A 1126 -13.96 -12.71 1.06
N HIS A 1127 -12.80 -13.22 1.50
CA HIS A 1127 -12.12 -12.72 2.71
C HIS A 1127 -11.32 -11.45 2.43
N TYR A 1128 -11.13 -10.63 3.48
CA TYR A 1128 -10.30 -9.42 3.44
C TYR A 1128 -8.89 -9.70 2.92
N ASP A 1129 -8.20 -10.67 3.53
CA ASP A 1129 -6.86 -11.19 3.18
C ASP A 1129 -6.73 -11.76 1.75
N TYR A 1130 -7.83 -11.87 0.99
CA TYR A 1130 -7.79 -12.23 -0.43
C TYR A 1130 -7.78 -11.01 -1.37
N ILE A 1131 -8.36 -9.89 -0.93
CA ILE A 1131 -8.56 -8.68 -1.74
C ILE A 1131 -7.67 -7.51 -1.29
N TYR A 1132 -7.06 -7.62 -0.11
CA TYR A 1132 -5.95 -6.81 0.36
C TYR A 1132 -4.62 -7.61 0.31
N GLU A 1133 -3.50 -6.90 0.11
CA GLU A 1133 -2.11 -7.37 0.31
C GLU A 1133 -1.23 -6.23 0.87
#